data_AF-A0AAF5PX58-F1
#
_entry.id   AF-A0AAF5PX58-F1
#
_cell.length_a   1.000
_cell.length_b   1.000
_cell.length_c   1.000
_cell.angle_alpha   90.00
_cell.angle_beta   90.00
_cell.angle_gamma   90.00
#
_symmetry.space_group_name_H-M   'P 1'
#
loop_
_entity.id
_entity.type
_entity.pdbx_description
1 polymer ?
#
loop_
_entity_poly.entity_id
_entity_poly.type
_entity_poly.pdbx_seq_one_letter_code
_entity_poly.pdbx_strand_id
1 'polypeptide(L)'
;MKEQNSDDKIQNANKSTRGTLTHRRVVEKGRKWQIDVSNESNRLNIPQGVQAFRVSIEDSILMKKTRNILKTLEKRSSKHRVKITEHELINHLLRLLDVNRNCSFLIPKPCGRYELDGSYYLSDGILKQTEIATYVEPFLEAHTQLIALIAFSHKNQVNSQIEQVLQEFVLDFLSRHTRAVGELYNNDMLNLRTLLHSVRKELLELSVVYNSLSVIITADIWNYGTVDCFLDRFLATTLYAELRPLSVKQVIGRLQCVILSIFERYFDRLFSTGEIDPVLENEFIFQSVNDNAVIQARRTRCLFWSKLLIKYVENGALNARRLRAGNYDYEAPNKFSVYLRKALQLKDGCSFIGAQKIIRSMEYACETCAKNNSSLLFRCVLENDTLSQVLKEIESVYTGFAVREMAFDLFGATRTSPHFNIVMSFQNSLLLSGFPLEILDRWDVCCASGLLDDIVIKPKLSWPMCYLIEDKLISTLNLCLRFLLRLLQAQEALSAVRIDLAATKELSISRQRLNHLICFIAQPLTAISEIFFTHLQAMLTKKFALVAESKTLDEAQRILEDLNMHLTNLVTKNGTRALIHDAITKLCDRATEVELRFRMDIVSVRDVEEMLKVVRREKDLLVGLGRSMHGTIFNLLQPLLI
;
A
#
# COMPACT_ATOMS: atom_id res chain seq x y z
N MET A 1 -35.34 36.79 21.29
CA MET A 1 -34.91 38.21 21.20
C MET A 1 -34.25 38.34 19.84
N LYS A 2 -34.84 39.13 18.94
CA LYS A 2 -34.46 40.53 18.64
C LYS A 2 -33.07 40.62 17.98
N GLU A 3 -32.93 40.96 16.70
CA GLU A 3 -33.24 42.25 16.03
C GLU A 3 -32.19 43.34 16.36
N GLN A 4 -31.75 44.23 15.45
CA GLN A 4 -32.27 44.55 14.10
C GLN A 4 -31.21 45.20 13.17
N ASN A 5 -31.41 44.99 11.87
CA ASN A 5 -31.31 45.89 10.70
C ASN A 5 -30.39 47.15 10.64
N SER A 6 -29.78 47.32 9.46
CA SER A 6 -30.21 48.32 8.44
C SER A 6 -29.88 47.75 7.04
N ASP A 7 -30.80 47.51 6.10
CA ASP A 7 -31.62 48.48 5.33
C ASP A 7 -30.71 49.48 4.57
N ASP A 8 -30.66 49.48 3.23
CA ASP A 8 -31.72 49.79 2.23
C ASP A 8 -31.46 49.06 0.87
N LYS A 9 -32.25 49.05 -0.23
CA LYS A 9 -33.67 49.25 -0.69
C LYS A 9 -33.66 48.98 -2.24
N ILE A 10 -34.70 48.74 -3.07
CA ILE A 10 -36.17 48.52 -2.96
C ILE A 10 -36.67 47.74 -4.23
N GLN A 11 -37.59 46.75 -4.09
CA GLN A 11 -38.68 46.31 -5.03
C GLN A 11 -38.39 46.00 -6.55
N ASN A 12 -39.25 45.39 -7.40
CA ASN A 12 -40.61 44.76 -7.41
C ASN A 12 -40.55 43.61 -8.48
N ALA A 13 -41.49 42.69 -8.71
CA ALA A 13 -42.53 41.95 -7.98
C ALA A 13 -43.43 41.23 -9.02
N ASN A 14 -43.60 39.89 -8.89
CA ASN A 14 -44.72 39.05 -9.38
C ASN A 14 -45.07 38.85 -10.89
N LYS A 15 -45.09 37.56 -11.28
CA LYS A 15 -46.21 36.73 -11.89
C LYS A 15 -47.01 37.29 -13.10
N SER A 16 -47.47 36.48 -14.06
CA SER A 16 -48.23 35.22 -13.89
C SER A 16 -48.48 34.42 -15.21
N THR A 17 -48.67 33.09 -15.12
CA THR A 17 -49.63 32.20 -15.87
C THR A 17 -49.89 32.35 -17.39
N ARG A 18 -50.28 31.35 -18.20
CA ARG A 18 -50.52 29.87 -18.13
C ARG A 18 -50.72 29.41 -19.59
N GLY A 19 -50.60 28.11 -19.90
CA GLY A 19 -51.21 27.56 -21.14
C GLY A 19 -50.53 26.30 -21.68
N THR A 20 -51.30 25.22 -21.85
CA THR A 20 -50.85 23.93 -22.38
C THR A 20 -51.89 23.40 -23.36
N LEU A 21 -51.51 22.89 -24.54
CA LEU A 21 -52.04 21.65 -25.14
C LEU A 21 -51.39 21.30 -26.50
N THR A 22 -51.67 20.07 -26.96
CA THR A 22 -51.16 19.35 -28.14
C THR A 22 -51.84 19.82 -29.46
N HIS A 23 -51.45 19.47 -30.69
CA HIS A 23 -51.00 18.15 -31.20
C HIS A 23 -50.33 18.17 -32.61
N ARG A 24 -49.61 17.07 -32.91
CA ARG A 24 -49.24 16.50 -34.24
C ARG A 24 -48.07 17.09 -35.06
N ARG A 25 -47.49 16.20 -35.90
CA ARG A 25 -46.25 16.33 -36.69
C ARG A 25 -46.52 16.85 -38.11
N VAL A 26 -45.56 17.56 -38.72
CA VAL A 26 -44.86 17.15 -39.99
C VAL A 26 -43.43 17.76 -40.02
N VAL A 27 -42.43 16.89 -40.01
CA VAL A 27 -41.11 16.87 -40.70
C VAL A 27 -40.27 18.18 -40.96
N GLU A 28 -38.98 18.06 -40.60
CA GLU A 28 -37.73 18.66 -41.17
C GLU A 28 -36.98 19.88 -40.57
N LYS A 29 -35.64 19.76 -40.67
CA LYS A 29 -34.57 20.80 -40.72
C LYS A 29 -34.51 21.84 -39.59
N GLY A 30 -33.85 21.46 -38.49
CA GLY A 30 -33.53 22.37 -37.37
C GLY A 30 -32.29 23.25 -37.56
N ARG A 31 -31.96 24.02 -36.52
CA ARG A 31 -30.65 24.65 -36.27
C ARG A 31 -30.35 24.75 -34.78
N LYS A 32 -29.09 25.07 -34.45
CA LYS A 32 -28.57 25.19 -33.08
C LYS A 32 -29.24 26.36 -32.33
N TRP A 33 -29.32 26.24 -31.01
CA TRP A 33 -29.49 27.39 -30.13
C TRP A 33 -28.27 28.32 -30.21
N GLN A 34 -28.52 29.63 -30.09
CA GLN A 34 -27.48 30.61 -29.81
C GLN A 34 -27.05 30.52 -28.34
N ILE A 35 -25.80 30.90 -28.07
CA ILE A 35 -25.38 31.42 -26.77
C ILE A 35 -25.10 32.88 -27.02
N ASP A 36 -25.78 33.77 -26.27
CA ASP A 36 -25.49 35.19 -26.31
C ASP A 36 -24.18 35.48 -25.57
N VAL A 37 -23.35 36.36 -26.15
CA VAL A 37 -22.18 36.93 -25.49
C VAL A 37 -22.48 38.42 -25.32
N SER A 38 -22.86 38.81 -24.10
CA SER A 38 -23.03 40.21 -23.73
C SER A 38 -21.69 40.94 -23.63
N ASN A 39 -21.73 42.27 -23.78
CA ASN A 39 -20.56 43.14 -23.84
C ASN A 39 -19.85 43.33 -22.48
N GLU A 40 -18.70 44.02 -22.55
CA GLU A 40 -17.99 44.73 -21.47
C GLU A 40 -17.19 43.86 -20.47
N SER A 41 -15.97 44.24 -20.05
CA SER A 41 -15.14 45.39 -20.45
C SER A 41 -13.65 45.22 -20.06
N ASN A 42 -12.79 46.11 -20.58
CA ASN A 42 -11.37 46.33 -20.23
C ASN A 42 -10.35 45.25 -20.67
N ARG A 43 -9.11 45.58 -21.06
CA ARG A 43 -8.50 46.87 -21.48
C ARG A 43 -7.26 46.54 -22.32
N LEU A 44 -7.12 47.12 -23.51
CA LEU A 44 -5.86 47.19 -24.24
C LEU A 44 -5.62 48.65 -24.64
N ASN A 45 -4.54 49.24 -24.11
CA ASN A 45 -4.20 50.63 -24.36
C ASN A 45 -3.62 50.77 -25.78
N ILE A 46 -4.37 51.41 -26.68
CA ILE A 46 -3.85 51.85 -27.97
C ILE A 46 -3.02 53.13 -27.74
N PRO A 47 -1.78 53.23 -28.24
CA PRO A 47 -0.98 54.45 -28.11
C PRO A 47 -1.66 55.66 -28.76
N GLN A 48 -1.53 56.84 -28.13
CA GLN A 48 -1.91 58.11 -28.76
C GLN A 48 -0.97 58.38 -29.94
N GLY A 49 -1.50 58.54 -31.17
CA GLY A 49 -0.65 58.90 -32.31
C GLY A 49 -1.07 58.44 -33.71
N VAL A 50 -2.32 58.02 -33.96
CA VAL A 50 -2.80 57.75 -35.33
C VAL A 50 -4.10 58.51 -35.59
N GLN A 51 -4.11 59.35 -36.63
CA GLN A 51 -5.33 59.98 -37.11
C GLN A 51 -6.26 58.94 -37.72
N ALA A 52 -7.49 58.87 -37.24
CA ALA A 52 -8.53 58.04 -37.84
C ALA A 52 -8.98 58.66 -39.17
N PHE A 53 -8.34 58.26 -40.28
CA PHE A 53 -8.75 58.64 -41.63
C PHE A 53 -10.21 58.24 -41.84
N ARG A 54 -11.09 59.24 -42.05
CA ARG A 54 -12.44 59.01 -42.56
C ARG A 54 -12.33 58.53 -44.01
N VAL A 55 -12.27 57.21 -44.19
CA VAL A 55 -12.43 56.51 -45.47
C VAL A 55 -13.57 57.17 -46.23
N SER A 56 -13.28 57.71 -47.42
CA SER A 56 -14.29 58.47 -48.17
C SER A 56 -15.45 57.58 -48.61
N ILE A 57 -16.58 58.17 -48.99
CA ILE A 57 -17.69 57.39 -49.56
C ILE A 57 -17.23 56.65 -50.82
N GLU A 58 -16.37 57.28 -51.61
CA GLU A 58 -15.76 56.70 -52.81
C GLU A 58 -14.81 55.54 -52.47
N ASP A 59 -13.96 55.66 -51.45
CA ASP A 59 -13.14 54.55 -50.93
C ASP A 59 -14.01 53.42 -50.36
N SER A 60 -15.16 53.74 -49.75
CA SER A 60 -16.10 52.73 -49.25
C SER A 60 -16.77 51.97 -50.40
N ILE A 61 -17.04 52.65 -51.52
CA ILE A 61 -17.56 52.08 -52.77
C ILE A 61 -16.45 51.31 -53.48
N LEU A 62 -15.21 51.79 -53.46
CA LEU A 62 -14.04 51.11 -53.99
C LEU A 62 -13.77 49.84 -53.20
N MET A 63 -13.81 49.88 -51.86
CA MET A 63 -13.72 48.72 -50.96
C MET A 63 -14.91 47.75 -51.12
N LYS A 64 -16.11 48.23 -51.41
CA LYS A 64 -17.24 47.36 -51.79
C LYS A 64 -17.03 46.74 -53.17
N LYS A 65 -16.50 47.48 -54.15
CA LYS A 65 -16.16 46.97 -55.48
C LYS A 65 -15.01 45.98 -55.41
N THR A 66 -13.92 46.23 -54.69
CA THR A 66 -12.82 45.28 -54.49
C THR A 66 -13.24 44.09 -53.63
N ARG A 67 -14.09 44.24 -52.61
CA ARG A 67 -14.70 43.07 -51.92
C ARG A 67 -15.65 42.28 -52.81
N ASN A 68 -16.40 42.91 -53.71
CA ASN A 68 -17.25 42.19 -54.66
C ASN A 68 -16.42 41.55 -55.78
N ILE A 69 -15.37 42.22 -56.26
CA ILE A 69 -14.40 41.69 -57.23
C ILE A 69 -13.67 40.50 -56.60
N LEU A 70 -13.14 40.64 -55.37
CA LEU A 70 -12.58 39.54 -54.58
C LEU A 70 -13.61 38.42 -54.39
N LYS A 71 -14.87 38.69 -54.01
CA LYS A 71 -15.91 37.64 -53.92
C LYS A 71 -16.28 37.02 -55.27
N THR A 72 -16.13 37.73 -56.39
CA THR A 72 -16.23 37.13 -57.73
C THR A 72 -14.96 36.43 -58.16
N LEU A 73 -13.79 36.76 -57.60
CA LEU A 73 -12.53 36.07 -57.80
C LEU A 73 -12.46 34.82 -56.93
N GLU A 74 -12.94 34.80 -55.69
CA GLU A 74 -13.18 33.60 -54.86
C GLU A 74 -14.21 32.66 -55.52
N LYS A 75 -15.18 33.21 -56.26
CA LYS A 75 -16.15 32.45 -57.07
C LYS A 75 -15.67 32.11 -58.49
N ARG A 76 -14.55 32.69 -58.96
CA ARG A 76 -13.94 32.41 -60.29
C ARG A 76 -12.58 31.72 -60.19
N SER A 77 -11.98 31.68 -59.01
CA SER A 77 -10.89 30.78 -58.61
C SER A 77 -11.49 29.40 -58.47
N SER A 78 -11.82 28.84 -59.64
CA SER A 78 -11.88 27.43 -59.94
C SER A 78 -12.29 26.49 -58.81
N LYS A 79 -13.43 25.84 -59.00
CA LYS A 79 -13.46 24.39 -58.77
C LYS A 79 -12.41 23.74 -59.69
N HIS A 80 -11.15 23.77 -59.27
CA HIS A 80 -10.03 23.20 -60.00
C HIS A 80 -10.15 21.69 -59.81
N ARG A 81 -10.97 21.06 -60.66
CA ARG A 81 -11.38 19.67 -60.50
C ARG A 81 -10.24 18.75 -60.87
N VAL A 82 -9.35 18.50 -59.91
CA VAL A 82 -8.23 17.59 -60.08
C VAL A 82 -8.79 16.18 -60.22
N LYS A 83 -8.72 15.68 -61.46
CA LYS A 83 -9.06 14.30 -61.80
C LYS A 83 -7.90 13.41 -61.35
N ILE A 84 -8.18 12.42 -60.50
CA ILE A 84 -7.23 11.37 -60.14
C ILE A 84 -7.67 10.06 -60.79
N THR A 85 -6.75 9.32 -61.42
CA THR A 85 -7.01 7.95 -61.90
C THR A 85 -7.09 6.95 -60.74
N GLU A 86 -7.62 5.74 -60.98
CA GLU A 86 -7.66 4.69 -59.96
C GLU A 86 -6.26 4.37 -59.40
N HIS A 87 -5.25 4.23 -60.26
CA HIS A 87 -3.89 3.89 -59.83
C HIS A 87 -3.21 5.04 -59.05
N GLU A 88 -3.42 6.30 -59.44
CA GLU A 88 -2.94 7.44 -58.65
C GLU A 88 -3.64 7.53 -57.29
N LEU A 89 -4.96 7.28 -57.23
CA LEU A 89 -5.70 7.28 -55.96
C LEU A 89 -5.22 6.15 -55.04
N ILE A 90 -4.99 4.95 -55.55
CA ILE A 90 -4.41 3.84 -54.77
C ILE A 90 -3.03 4.23 -54.23
N ASN A 91 -2.17 4.82 -55.05
CA ASN A 91 -0.87 5.32 -54.61
C ASN A 91 -0.99 6.38 -53.50
N HIS A 92 -1.97 7.28 -53.58
CA HIS A 92 -2.25 8.25 -52.51
C HIS A 92 -2.87 7.61 -51.26
N LEU A 93 -3.73 6.61 -51.37
CA LEU A 93 -4.29 5.89 -50.21
C LEU A 93 -3.20 5.10 -49.47
N LEU A 94 -2.25 4.49 -50.19
CA LEU A 94 -1.07 3.88 -49.59
C LEU A 94 -0.15 4.91 -48.91
N ARG A 95 -0.04 6.15 -49.44
CA ARG A 95 0.72 7.24 -48.80
C ARG A 95 0.15 7.64 -47.44
N LEU A 96 -1.16 7.47 -47.20
CA LEU A 96 -1.75 7.71 -45.88
C LEU A 96 -1.25 6.73 -44.80
N LEU A 97 -0.65 5.62 -45.21
CA LEU A 97 -0.10 4.57 -44.36
C LEU A 97 1.45 4.48 -44.45
N ASP A 98 2.07 5.37 -45.22
CA ASP A 98 3.52 5.50 -45.36
C ASP A 98 4.02 6.60 -44.40
N VAL A 99 5.02 6.28 -43.59
CA VAL A 99 5.59 7.17 -42.56
C VAL A 99 6.12 8.49 -43.14
N ASN A 100 6.49 8.52 -44.42
CA ASN A 100 7.29 9.60 -45.00
C ASN A 100 6.58 10.45 -46.08
N ARG A 101 5.26 10.32 -46.30
CA ARG A 101 4.61 10.89 -47.50
C ARG A 101 3.32 11.68 -47.25
N ASN A 102 3.42 13.01 -47.40
CA ASN A 102 2.26 13.91 -47.42
C ASN A 102 1.28 13.56 -48.56
N CYS A 103 -0.02 13.60 -48.25
CA CYS A 103 -1.09 13.49 -49.25
C CYS A 103 -1.65 14.85 -49.65
N SER A 104 -1.69 15.11 -50.95
CA SER A 104 -2.05 16.39 -51.56
C SER A 104 -3.51 16.81 -51.33
N PHE A 105 -4.42 15.87 -51.06
CA PHE A 105 -5.84 16.13 -50.84
C PHE A 105 -6.27 16.16 -49.36
N LEU A 106 -5.33 16.10 -48.40
CA LEU A 106 -5.63 16.26 -46.97
C LEU A 106 -5.16 17.63 -46.47
N ILE A 107 -6.12 18.39 -45.95
CA ILE A 107 -5.91 19.68 -45.29
C ILE A 107 -5.79 19.42 -43.78
N PRO A 108 -4.61 19.64 -43.15
CA PRO A 108 -4.47 19.49 -41.70
C PRO A 108 -5.23 20.60 -40.95
N LYS A 109 -5.94 20.22 -39.89
CA LYS A 109 -6.62 21.13 -38.96
C LYS A 109 -5.93 21.16 -37.60
N PRO A 110 -6.09 22.24 -36.82
CA PRO A 110 -5.79 22.21 -35.39
C PRO A 110 -6.51 21.04 -34.71
N CYS A 111 -5.91 20.52 -33.64
CA CYS A 111 -6.31 19.29 -32.95
C CYS A 111 -6.07 17.99 -33.77
N GLY A 112 -5.14 17.98 -34.74
CA GLY A 112 -4.66 16.76 -35.39
C GLY A 112 -5.67 16.04 -36.28
N ARG A 113 -6.74 16.74 -36.70
CA ARG A 113 -7.76 16.20 -37.62
C ARG A 113 -7.44 16.59 -39.06
N TYR A 114 -7.93 15.81 -40.00
CA TYR A 114 -7.81 16.10 -41.44
C TYR A 114 -9.16 16.43 -42.05
N GLU A 115 -9.16 17.39 -42.96
CA GLU A 115 -10.29 17.67 -43.87
C GLU A 115 -9.89 17.27 -45.29
N LEU A 116 -10.83 16.66 -46.01
CA LEU A 116 -10.67 16.33 -47.42
C LEU A 116 -10.87 17.58 -48.28
N ASP A 117 -9.95 17.85 -49.21
CA ASP A 117 -10.19 18.84 -50.24
C ASP A 117 -11.22 18.31 -51.27
N GLY A 118 -12.40 18.93 -51.28
CA GLY A 118 -13.48 18.65 -52.24
C GLY A 118 -13.21 19.10 -53.68
N SER A 119 -11.99 19.55 -54.00
CA SER A 119 -11.54 19.79 -55.38
C SER A 119 -11.27 18.48 -56.15
N TYR A 120 -10.97 17.38 -55.46
CA TYR A 120 -10.51 16.12 -56.05
C TYR A 120 -11.64 15.14 -56.40
N TYR A 121 -11.59 14.55 -57.59
CA TYR A 121 -12.61 13.61 -58.11
C TYR A 121 -11.98 12.43 -58.84
N LEU A 122 -12.58 11.23 -58.71
CA LEU A 122 -12.13 10.05 -59.45
C LEU A 122 -12.47 10.18 -60.94
N SER A 123 -11.52 9.87 -61.83
CA SER A 123 -11.73 9.85 -63.28
C SER A 123 -12.28 8.50 -63.77
N ASP A 124 -13.38 8.05 -63.18
CA ASP A 124 -14.04 6.82 -63.62
C ASP A 124 -14.66 7.01 -65.01
N GLY A 125 -14.58 5.98 -65.86
CA GLY A 125 -14.85 6.09 -67.31
C GLY A 125 -16.32 6.32 -67.69
N ILE A 126 -17.23 6.30 -66.72
CA ILE A 126 -18.68 6.17 -66.92
C ILE A 126 -19.46 7.35 -66.30
N LEU A 127 -19.25 8.56 -66.84
CA LEU A 127 -20.10 9.76 -66.75
C LEU A 127 -20.53 10.32 -65.37
N LYS A 128 -20.26 9.64 -64.25
CA LYS A 128 -20.52 10.10 -62.89
C LYS A 128 -19.21 10.35 -62.16
N GLN A 129 -18.99 11.60 -61.75
CA GLN A 129 -17.87 11.95 -60.88
C GLN A 129 -18.15 11.45 -59.47
N THR A 130 -17.53 10.35 -59.08
CA THR A 130 -17.50 9.87 -57.70
C THR A 130 -16.63 10.79 -56.85
N GLU A 131 -17.15 11.21 -55.71
CA GLU A 131 -16.38 11.95 -54.71
C GLU A 131 -15.42 10.99 -54.01
N ILE A 132 -14.14 11.37 -53.93
CA ILE A 132 -13.08 10.48 -53.41
C ILE A 132 -13.24 10.18 -51.91
N ALA A 133 -14.04 10.98 -51.20
CA ALA A 133 -14.29 10.87 -49.76
C ALA A 133 -14.64 9.46 -49.28
N THR A 134 -15.51 8.72 -50.00
CA THR A 134 -15.92 7.36 -49.63
C THR A 134 -14.78 6.33 -49.66
N TYR A 135 -13.68 6.62 -50.36
CA TYR A 135 -12.49 5.77 -50.44
C TYR A 135 -11.40 6.20 -49.46
N VAL A 136 -11.37 7.48 -49.06
CA VAL A 136 -10.37 8.03 -48.12
C VAL A 136 -10.83 7.93 -46.67
N GLU A 137 -12.13 8.08 -46.38
CA GLU A 137 -12.69 8.06 -45.02
C GLU A 137 -12.21 6.86 -44.16
N PRO A 138 -12.15 5.61 -44.67
CA PRO A 138 -11.64 4.46 -43.90
C PRO A 138 -10.16 4.55 -43.48
N PHE A 139 -9.37 5.42 -44.13
CA PHE A 139 -7.94 5.57 -43.89
C PHE A 139 -7.61 6.78 -42.99
N LEU A 140 -8.55 7.71 -42.78
CA LEU A 140 -8.31 8.93 -41.98
C LEU A 140 -7.98 8.62 -40.52
N GLU A 141 -8.65 7.65 -39.90
CA GLU A 141 -8.36 7.24 -38.52
C GLU A 141 -6.97 6.62 -38.43
N ALA A 142 -6.63 5.69 -39.34
CA ALA A 142 -5.32 5.05 -39.39
C ALA A 142 -4.18 6.06 -39.63
N HIS A 143 -4.36 7.01 -40.55
CA HIS A 143 -3.39 8.10 -40.78
C HIS A 143 -3.15 8.94 -39.52
N THR A 144 -4.22 9.24 -38.77
CA THR A 144 -4.15 9.97 -37.50
C THR A 144 -3.41 9.16 -36.42
N GLN A 145 -3.67 7.85 -36.33
CA GLN A 145 -3.01 6.93 -35.40
C GLN A 145 -1.51 6.76 -35.73
N LEU A 146 -1.18 6.66 -37.02
CA LEU A 146 0.20 6.56 -37.51
C LEU A 146 1.01 7.82 -37.15
N ILE A 147 0.46 9.01 -37.42
CA ILE A 147 1.12 10.28 -37.10
C ILE A 147 1.29 10.48 -35.59
N ALA A 148 0.34 10.03 -34.77
CA ALA A 148 0.46 10.07 -33.32
C ALA A 148 1.59 9.14 -32.80
N LEU A 149 1.75 7.95 -33.40
CA LEU A 149 2.87 7.04 -33.08
C LEU A 149 4.23 7.59 -33.54
N ILE A 150 4.29 8.20 -34.72
CA ILE A 150 5.50 8.89 -35.23
C ILE A 150 5.89 10.03 -34.28
N ALA A 151 4.95 10.89 -33.91
CA ALA A 151 5.19 12.00 -32.97
C ALA A 151 5.67 11.51 -31.59
N PHE A 152 5.10 10.43 -31.07
CA PHE A 152 5.58 9.79 -29.83
C PHE A 152 7.02 9.27 -29.97
N SER A 153 7.37 8.63 -31.10
CA SER A 153 8.72 8.11 -31.37
C SER A 153 9.80 9.20 -31.57
N HIS A 154 9.39 10.44 -31.83
CA HIS A 154 10.28 11.61 -31.99
C HIS A 154 10.22 12.59 -30.79
N LYS A 155 9.61 12.20 -29.67
CA LYS A 155 9.58 13.00 -28.44
C LYS A 155 10.98 13.04 -27.81
N ASN A 156 11.68 14.18 -27.95
CA ASN A 156 13.08 14.35 -27.53
C ASN A 156 13.32 14.47 -26.01
N GLN A 157 12.27 14.67 -25.21
CA GLN A 157 12.36 14.74 -23.74
C GLN A 157 11.69 13.50 -23.14
N VAL A 158 12.52 12.53 -22.72
CA VAL A 158 12.08 11.20 -22.29
C VAL A 158 12.66 10.89 -20.92
N ASN A 159 11.87 11.18 -19.89
CA ASN A 159 12.31 11.13 -18.49
C ASN A 159 12.00 9.76 -17.82
N SER A 160 11.77 8.71 -18.62
CA SER A 160 11.33 7.39 -18.18
C SER A 160 11.98 6.27 -19.01
N GLN A 161 12.33 5.16 -18.36
CA GLN A 161 12.80 3.95 -19.04
C GLN A 161 11.65 3.20 -19.73
N ILE A 162 10.46 3.11 -19.11
CA ILE A 162 9.27 2.57 -19.80
C ILE A 162 8.98 3.36 -21.07
N GLU A 163 9.06 4.70 -21.03
CA GLU A 163 8.81 5.54 -22.21
C GLU A 163 9.84 5.28 -23.33
N GLN A 164 11.13 5.26 -23.01
CA GLN A 164 12.21 4.93 -23.96
C GLN A 164 12.01 3.55 -24.61
N VAL A 165 11.77 2.53 -23.80
CA VAL A 165 11.59 1.13 -24.26
C VAL A 165 10.31 0.95 -25.08
N LEU A 166 9.28 1.77 -24.83
CA LEU A 166 8.08 1.82 -25.68
C LEU A 166 8.30 2.60 -26.98
N GLN A 167 9.14 3.63 -27.00
CA GLN A 167 9.55 4.29 -28.26
C GLN A 167 10.34 3.31 -29.16
N GLU A 168 11.27 2.52 -28.60
CA GLU A 168 11.99 1.47 -29.34
C GLU A 168 11.03 0.43 -29.96
N PHE A 169 10.03 -0.03 -29.20
CA PHE A 169 8.97 -0.90 -29.72
C PHE A 169 8.16 -0.24 -30.85
N VAL A 170 7.85 1.05 -30.74
CA VAL A 170 7.15 1.80 -31.80
C VAL A 170 8.03 1.94 -33.06
N LEU A 171 9.33 2.19 -32.92
CA LEU A 171 10.25 2.27 -34.05
C LEU A 171 10.41 0.92 -34.78
N ASP A 172 10.53 -0.19 -34.04
CA ASP A 172 10.50 -1.55 -34.59
C ASP A 172 9.17 -1.84 -35.34
N PHE A 173 8.04 -1.44 -34.74
CA PHE A 173 6.73 -1.60 -35.36
C PHE A 173 6.59 -0.74 -36.64
N LEU A 174 6.94 0.55 -36.59
CA LEU A 174 6.86 1.46 -37.73
C LEU A 174 7.76 1.02 -38.89
N SER A 175 8.96 0.50 -38.59
CA SER A 175 9.87 -0.09 -39.59
C SER A 175 9.21 -1.28 -40.31
N ARG A 176 8.59 -2.20 -39.55
CA ARG A 176 7.87 -3.36 -40.10
C ARG A 176 6.59 -2.96 -40.86
N HIS A 177 5.85 -1.97 -40.38
CA HIS A 177 4.67 -1.43 -41.03
C HIS A 177 5.03 -0.77 -42.38
N THR A 178 6.05 0.08 -42.40
CA THR A 178 6.57 0.74 -43.62
C THR A 178 7.01 -0.29 -44.65
N ARG A 179 7.66 -1.38 -44.23
CA ARG A 179 8.00 -2.49 -45.13
C ARG A 179 6.76 -3.19 -45.70
N ALA A 180 5.78 -3.52 -44.87
CA ALA A 180 4.55 -4.19 -45.34
C ALA A 180 3.74 -3.31 -46.32
N VAL A 181 3.64 -2.00 -46.06
CA VAL A 181 3.04 -1.03 -46.99
C VAL A 181 3.91 -0.87 -48.25
N GLY A 182 5.24 -0.91 -48.11
CA GLY A 182 6.19 -0.97 -49.22
C GLY A 182 5.96 -2.15 -50.17
N GLU A 183 5.69 -3.34 -49.62
CA GLU A 183 5.40 -4.55 -50.39
C GLU A 183 4.05 -4.44 -51.15
N LEU A 184 3.09 -3.61 -50.69
CA LEU A 184 1.83 -3.33 -51.41
C LEU A 184 1.98 -2.38 -52.61
N TYR A 185 2.97 -1.47 -52.62
CA TYR A 185 3.24 -0.62 -53.79
C TYR A 185 3.71 -1.42 -55.02
N ASN A 186 4.27 -2.61 -54.81
CA ASN A 186 4.82 -3.47 -55.87
C ASN A 186 3.80 -4.53 -56.35
N ASN A 187 2.50 -4.32 -56.13
CA ASN A 187 1.45 -5.29 -56.44
C ASN A 187 0.57 -4.81 -57.61
N ASP A 188 0.89 -5.28 -58.82
CA ASP A 188 0.20 -4.89 -60.07
C ASP A 188 -1.29 -5.31 -60.12
N MET A 189 -1.74 -6.21 -59.23
CA MET A 189 -3.13 -6.70 -59.18
C MET A 189 -4.04 -5.88 -58.25
N LEU A 190 -3.52 -4.80 -57.65
CA LEU A 190 -4.19 -4.05 -56.59
C LEU A 190 -5.13 -2.97 -57.18
N ASN A 191 -6.40 -3.02 -56.81
CA ASN A 191 -7.46 -2.10 -57.25
C ASN A 191 -8.27 -1.56 -56.05
N LEU A 192 -9.10 -0.53 -56.23
CA LEU A 192 -9.84 0.12 -55.13
C LEU A 192 -10.81 -0.81 -54.40
N ARG A 193 -11.25 -1.91 -55.03
CA ARG A 193 -12.13 -2.91 -54.40
C ARG A 193 -11.35 -3.93 -53.57
N THR A 194 -10.11 -4.27 -53.97
CA THR A 194 -9.24 -5.19 -53.23
C THR A 194 -8.40 -4.50 -52.17
N LEU A 195 -8.03 -3.23 -52.35
CA LEU A 195 -7.21 -2.43 -51.43
C LEU A 195 -7.63 -2.58 -49.96
N LEU A 196 -8.89 -2.29 -49.62
CA LEU A 196 -9.39 -2.39 -48.23
C LEU A 196 -9.32 -3.82 -47.65
N HIS A 197 -9.27 -4.85 -48.49
CA HIS A 197 -9.02 -6.22 -48.05
C HIS A 197 -7.52 -6.48 -47.86
N SER A 198 -6.69 -6.07 -48.83
CA SER A 198 -5.24 -6.25 -48.83
C SER A 198 -4.54 -5.55 -47.65
N VAL A 199 -5.00 -4.35 -47.24
CA VAL A 199 -4.40 -3.61 -46.10
C VAL A 199 -5.13 -3.85 -44.76
N ARG A 200 -6.12 -4.75 -44.74
CA ARG A 200 -6.97 -4.99 -43.55
C ARG A 200 -6.16 -5.43 -42.33
N LYS A 201 -5.09 -6.20 -42.54
CA LYS A 201 -4.22 -6.71 -41.48
C LYS A 201 -3.38 -5.58 -40.87
N GLU A 202 -2.81 -4.72 -41.71
CA GLU A 202 -1.90 -3.64 -41.35
C GLU A 202 -2.65 -2.52 -40.61
N LEU A 203 -3.87 -2.19 -41.06
CA LEU A 203 -4.81 -1.30 -40.36
C LEU A 203 -5.18 -1.85 -38.96
N LEU A 204 -5.43 -3.16 -38.85
CA LEU A 204 -5.79 -3.82 -37.60
C LEU A 204 -4.61 -3.88 -36.61
N GLU A 205 -3.40 -4.14 -37.09
CA GLU A 205 -2.16 -4.11 -36.29
C GLU A 205 -1.88 -2.69 -35.77
N LEU A 206 -1.93 -1.68 -36.66
CA LEU A 206 -1.73 -0.27 -36.33
C LEU A 206 -2.72 0.23 -35.27
N SER A 207 -4.02 -0.05 -35.47
CA SER A 207 -5.06 0.33 -34.52
C SER A 207 -4.89 -0.33 -33.15
N VAL A 208 -4.41 -1.57 -33.09
CA VAL A 208 -4.13 -2.24 -31.82
C VAL A 208 -2.92 -1.64 -31.11
N VAL A 209 -1.81 -1.37 -31.82
CA VAL A 209 -0.63 -0.70 -31.23
C VAL A 209 -0.99 0.68 -30.68
N TYR A 210 -1.69 1.50 -31.48
CA TYR A 210 -2.16 2.80 -31.04
C TYR A 210 -3.09 2.68 -29.82
N ASN A 211 -4.05 1.74 -29.82
CA ASN A 211 -4.93 1.57 -28.67
C ASN A 211 -4.18 1.13 -27.39
N SER A 212 -3.19 0.23 -27.48
CA SER A 212 -2.37 -0.16 -26.32
C SER A 212 -1.58 1.02 -25.75
N LEU A 213 -1.02 1.88 -26.61
CA LEU A 213 -0.16 2.99 -26.20
C LEU A 213 -0.89 4.33 -26.00
N SER A 214 -2.16 4.43 -26.40
CA SER A 214 -2.95 5.67 -26.41
C SER A 214 -2.90 6.49 -25.12
N VAL A 215 -2.92 5.83 -23.95
CA VAL A 215 -2.83 6.48 -22.63
C VAL A 215 -1.52 7.26 -22.46
N ILE A 216 -0.42 6.71 -22.98
CA ILE A 216 0.93 7.31 -22.92
C ILE A 216 1.08 8.38 -24.01
N ILE A 217 0.62 8.11 -25.23
CA ILE A 217 0.70 9.07 -26.36
C ILE A 217 -0.03 10.38 -26.03
N THR A 218 -1.08 10.33 -25.21
CA THR A 218 -1.85 11.52 -24.77
C THR A 218 -1.45 12.05 -23.38
N ALA A 219 -0.34 11.59 -22.79
CA ALA A 219 0.09 12.03 -21.45
C ALA A 219 1.16 13.13 -21.52
N ASP A 220 0.78 14.36 -21.15
CA ASP A 220 1.70 15.50 -21.03
C ASP A 220 2.74 15.30 -19.89
N ILE A 221 2.41 14.50 -18.87
CA ILE A 221 3.24 14.28 -17.68
C ILE A 221 3.43 12.77 -17.44
N TRP A 222 4.69 12.33 -17.38
CA TRP A 222 5.04 10.99 -16.95
C TRP A 222 5.02 10.86 -15.42
N ASN A 223 4.29 9.87 -14.90
CA ASN A 223 4.23 9.53 -13.47
C ASN A 223 3.60 8.14 -13.27
N TYR A 224 3.65 7.62 -12.05
CA TYR A 224 3.11 6.31 -11.69
C TYR A 224 1.62 6.11 -12.04
N GLY A 225 0.81 7.17 -12.05
CA GLY A 225 -0.61 7.09 -12.44
C GLY A 225 -0.80 6.93 -13.95
N THR A 226 0.04 7.57 -14.75
CA THR A 226 0.11 7.34 -16.21
C THR A 226 0.48 5.88 -16.51
N VAL A 227 1.41 5.31 -15.73
CA VAL A 227 1.79 3.89 -15.85
C VAL A 227 0.67 2.95 -15.34
N ASP A 228 0.01 3.27 -14.22
CA ASP A 228 -1.13 2.50 -13.68
C ASP A 228 -2.26 2.38 -14.74
N CYS A 229 -2.62 3.49 -15.38
CA CYS A 229 -3.60 3.49 -16.46
C CYS A 229 -3.10 2.81 -17.75
N PHE A 230 -1.80 2.84 -18.04
CA PHE A 230 -1.22 2.06 -19.13
C PHE A 230 -1.28 0.55 -18.86
N LEU A 231 -1.01 0.09 -17.63
CA LEU A 231 -1.08 -1.33 -17.30
C LEU A 231 -2.51 -1.89 -17.43
N ASP A 232 -3.54 -1.14 -17.01
CA ASP A 232 -4.94 -1.46 -17.31
C ASP A 232 -5.19 -1.56 -18.82
N ARG A 233 -4.67 -0.60 -19.60
CA ARG A 233 -4.83 -0.57 -21.07
C ARG A 233 -4.13 -1.73 -21.76
N PHE A 234 -2.95 -2.13 -21.28
CA PHE A 234 -2.15 -3.26 -21.75
C PHE A 234 -2.84 -4.60 -21.45
N LEU A 235 -3.44 -4.76 -20.26
CA LEU A 235 -4.25 -5.93 -19.93
C LEU A 235 -5.54 -5.98 -20.78
N ALA A 236 -6.25 -4.87 -20.93
CA ALA A 236 -7.45 -4.80 -21.75
C ALA A 236 -7.17 -5.07 -23.25
N THR A 237 -6.04 -4.58 -23.77
CA THR A 237 -5.63 -4.87 -25.17
C THR A 237 -5.06 -6.27 -25.34
N THR A 238 -4.48 -6.87 -24.30
CA THR A 238 -4.16 -8.32 -24.28
C THR A 238 -5.43 -9.17 -24.33
N LEU A 239 -6.42 -8.92 -23.47
CA LEU A 239 -7.71 -9.62 -23.48
C LEU A 239 -8.43 -9.48 -24.84
N TYR A 240 -8.37 -8.29 -25.44
CA TYR A 240 -8.87 -8.07 -26.79
C TYR A 240 -8.13 -8.95 -27.82
N ALA A 241 -6.80 -9.01 -27.74
CA ALA A 241 -5.96 -9.80 -28.65
C ALA A 241 -6.17 -11.32 -28.53
N GLU A 242 -6.59 -11.85 -27.37
CA GLU A 242 -6.96 -13.27 -27.21
C GLU A 242 -7.99 -13.74 -28.23
N LEU A 243 -8.92 -12.85 -28.62
CA LEU A 243 -10.03 -13.10 -29.57
C LEU A 243 -9.72 -12.66 -31.02
N ARG A 244 -8.45 -12.38 -31.36
CA ARG A 244 -8.05 -11.81 -32.66
C ARG A 244 -7.10 -12.71 -33.47
N PRO A 245 -6.91 -12.41 -34.78
CA PRO A 245 -6.03 -13.17 -35.66
C PRO A 245 -4.58 -13.24 -35.19
N LEU A 246 -3.82 -14.19 -35.75
CA LEU A 246 -2.42 -14.44 -35.38
C LEU A 246 -1.52 -13.20 -35.51
N SER A 247 -1.76 -12.32 -36.48
CA SER A 247 -1.05 -11.05 -36.65
C SER A 247 -1.12 -10.16 -35.40
N VAL A 248 -2.33 -9.92 -34.88
CA VAL A 248 -2.55 -9.13 -33.66
C VAL A 248 -1.83 -9.76 -32.47
N LYS A 249 -1.89 -11.10 -32.37
CA LYS A 249 -1.22 -11.87 -31.31
C LYS A 249 0.30 -11.77 -31.41
N GLN A 250 0.88 -11.76 -32.61
CA GLN A 250 2.32 -11.55 -32.82
C GLN A 250 2.73 -10.13 -32.41
N VAL A 251 1.99 -9.09 -32.81
CA VAL A 251 2.30 -7.70 -32.46
C VAL A 251 2.18 -7.45 -30.95
N ILE A 252 1.10 -7.90 -30.31
CA ILE A 252 0.95 -7.82 -28.85
C ILE A 252 1.94 -8.73 -28.11
N GLY A 253 2.28 -9.90 -28.66
CA GLY A 253 3.32 -10.78 -28.09
C GLY A 253 4.68 -10.09 -28.01
N ARG A 254 5.07 -9.29 -29.02
CA ARG A 254 6.28 -8.46 -28.94
C ARG A 254 6.17 -7.39 -27.84
N LEU A 255 5.03 -6.68 -27.75
CA LEU A 255 4.80 -5.70 -26.68
C LEU A 255 4.85 -6.36 -25.28
N GLN A 256 4.33 -7.58 -25.14
CA GLN A 256 4.39 -8.37 -23.91
C GLN A 256 5.84 -8.70 -23.53
N CYS A 257 6.68 -9.17 -24.46
CA CYS A 257 8.10 -9.40 -24.19
C CYS A 257 8.83 -8.12 -23.73
N VAL A 258 8.49 -6.98 -24.32
CA VAL A 258 9.05 -5.66 -24.00
C VAL A 258 8.62 -5.18 -22.60
N ILE A 259 7.35 -5.34 -22.21
CA ILE A 259 6.87 -4.99 -20.87
C ILE A 259 7.35 -5.97 -19.79
N LEU A 260 7.45 -7.26 -20.12
CA LEU A 260 7.94 -8.29 -19.18
C LEU A 260 9.41 -8.10 -18.84
N SER A 261 10.28 -7.66 -19.77
CA SER A 261 11.70 -7.42 -19.45
C SER A 261 11.90 -6.23 -18.50
N ILE A 262 11.05 -5.21 -18.57
CA ILE A 262 11.01 -4.10 -17.59
C ILE A 262 10.62 -4.63 -16.21
N PHE A 263 9.55 -5.44 -16.13
CA PHE A 263 9.14 -6.07 -14.88
C PHE A 263 10.23 -6.98 -14.29
N GLU A 264 10.89 -7.80 -15.13
CA GLU A 264 12.03 -8.62 -14.72
C GLU A 264 13.14 -7.76 -14.10
N ARG A 265 13.57 -6.69 -14.78
CA ARG A 265 14.60 -5.76 -14.26
C ARG A 265 14.20 -5.11 -12.93
N TYR A 266 12.97 -4.60 -12.85
CA TYR A 266 12.45 -3.91 -11.68
C TYR A 266 12.39 -4.84 -10.46
N PHE A 267 11.71 -5.98 -10.59
CA PHE A 267 11.52 -6.91 -9.48
C PHE A 267 12.78 -7.71 -9.13
N ASP A 268 13.67 -8.00 -10.10
CA ASP A 268 14.97 -8.62 -9.80
C ASP A 268 15.80 -7.73 -8.86
N ARG A 269 15.87 -6.41 -9.11
CA ARG A 269 16.56 -5.48 -8.20
C ARG A 269 15.85 -5.42 -6.85
N LEU A 270 14.53 -5.26 -6.85
CA LEU A 270 13.71 -5.08 -5.66
C LEU A 270 13.81 -6.27 -4.69
N PHE A 271 13.68 -7.50 -5.18
CA PHE A 271 13.79 -8.70 -4.35
C PHE A 271 15.25 -9.11 -4.02
N SER A 272 16.26 -8.58 -4.72
CA SER A 272 17.69 -8.86 -4.45
C SER A 272 18.40 -7.84 -3.55
N THR A 273 17.80 -6.65 -3.36
CA THR A 273 18.38 -5.53 -2.59
C THR A 273 17.44 -4.97 -1.52
N GLY A 274 16.12 -5.10 -1.71
CA GLY A 274 15.13 -4.40 -0.90
C GLY A 274 14.99 -2.90 -1.22
N GLU A 275 15.52 -2.47 -2.37
CA GLU A 275 15.51 -1.08 -2.83
C GLU A 275 14.91 -0.97 -4.23
N ILE A 276 14.18 0.13 -4.44
CA ILE A 276 13.66 0.50 -5.76
C ILE A 276 14.82 1.08 -6.59
N ASP A 277 14.81 0.87 -7.91
CA ASP A 277 15.76 1.56 -8.79
C ASP A 277 15.44 3.07 -8.78
N PRO A 278 16.39 3.98 -8.47
CA PRO A 278 16.11 5.42 -8.46
C PRO A 278 15.58 5.95 -9.80
N VAL A 279 15.86 5.27 -10.91
CA VAL A 279 15.33 5.64 -12.24
C VAL A 279 13.87 5.17 -12.45
N LEU A 280 13.36 4.26 -11.61
CA LEU A 280 12.03 3.65 -11.72
C LEU A 280 11.08 4.02 -10.55
N GLU A 281 11.56 4.76 -9.54
CA GLU A 281 10.79 5.10 -8.32
C GLU A 281 9.54 5.96 -8.56
N ASN A 282 9.49 6.70 -9.67
CA ASN A 282 8.30 7.46 -10.07
C ASN A 282 7.52 6.82 -11.22
N GLU A 283 7.89 5.60 -11.63
CA GLU A 283 7.20 4.83 -12.68
C GLU A 283 6.19 3.83 -12.11
N PHE A 284 6.48 3.21 -10.96
CA PHE A 284 5.60 2.21 -10.36
C PHE A 284 4.87 2.70 -9.11
N ILE A 285 3.90 1.92 -8.65
CA ILE A 285 3.06 2.25 -7.48
C ILE A 285 3.85 2.25 -6.16
N PHE A 286 5.02 1.64 -6.10
CA PHE A 286 5.83 1.56 -4.89
C PHE A 286 6.74 2.80 -4.75
N GLN A 287 6.96 3.24 -3.52
CA GLN A 287 7.90 4.33 -3.18
C GLN A 287 8.69 3.98 -1.92
N SER A 288 9.90 4.52 -1.79
CA SER A 288 10.61 4.51 -0.51
C SER A 288 10.00 5.49 0.49
N VAL A 289 10.15 5.22 1.78
CA VAL A 289 9.74 6.12 2.87
C VAL A 289 10.96 6.47 3.72
N ASN A 290 11.38 7.74 3.65
CA ASN A 290 12.66 8.24 4.18
C ASN A 290 12.94 7.84 5.63
N ASP A 291 11.94 7.87 6.51
CA ASP A 291 12.14 7.75 7.96
C ASP A 291 12.39 6.32 8.46
N ASN A 292 12.04 5.30 7.67
CA ASN A 292 12.17 3.88 8.07
C ASN A 292 12.72 2.97 6.96
N ALA A 293 13.03 3.51 5.77
CA ALA A 293 13.52 2.77 4.60
C ALA A 293 12.62 1.59 4.14
N VAL A 294 11.34 1.62 4.55
CA VAL A 294 10.27 0.70 4.16
C VAL A 294 9.70 1.14 2.81
N ILE A 295 9.38 0.16 1.97
CA ILE A 295 8.66 0.38 0.72
C ILE A 295 7.15 0.34 0.99
N GLN A 296 6.40 1.30 0.44
CA GLN A 296 4.93 1.34 0.54
C GLN A 296 4.27 1.52 -0.83
N ALA A 297 3.12 0.88 -1.03
CA ALA A 297 2.28 1.09 -2.21
C ALA A 297 1.44 2.38 -2.12
N ARG A 298 1.58 3.23 -3.14
CA ARG A 298 0.69 4.35 -3.49
C ARG A 298 -0.70 3.83 -3.85
N ARG A 299 -1.71 4.69 -3.76
CA ARG A 299 -3.09 4.35 -4.19
C ARG A 299 -3.14 4.13 -5.70
N THR A 300 -3.48 2.90 -6.09
CA THR A 300 -3.72 2.43 -7.46
C THR A 300 -5.21 2.19 -7.72
N ARG A 301 -5.62 2.19 -9.00
CA ARG A 301 -6.92 1.68 -9.45
C ARG A 301 -6.81 0.49 -10.41
N CYS A 302 -5.61 0.17 -10.88
CA CYS A 302 -5.37 -0.85 -11.89
C CYS A 302 -5.64 -2.26 -11.38
N LEU A 303 -6.31 -3.07 -12.20
CA LEU A 303 -6.69 -4.45 -11.88
C LEU A 303 -5.50 -5.42 -11.82
N PHE A 304 -4.32 -5.00 -12.26
CA PHE A 304 -3.07 -5.74 -12.12
C PHE A 304 -2.62 -5.87 -10.65
N TRP A 305 -2.81 -4.82 -9.85
CA TRP A 305 -2.26 -4.73 -8.50
C TRP A 305 -3.22 -5.32 -7.46
N SER A 306 -3.28 -6.65 -7.41
CA SER A 306 -4.03 -7.35 -6.35
C SER A 306 -3.45 -7.02 -4.96
N LYS A 307 -4.30 -7.02 -3.93
CA LYS A 307 -3.87 -6.79 -2.54
C LYS A 307 -2.85 -7.84 -2.06
N LEU A 308 -2.85 -9.03 -2.66
CA LEU A 308 -1.88 -10.09 -2.37
C LEU A 308 -0.55 -9.79 -3.08
N LEU A 309 -0.58 -9.41 -4.36
CA LEU A 309 0.61 -9.01 -5.11
C LEU A 309 1.36 -7.87 -4.42
N ILE A 310 0.64 -6.81 -4.00
CA ILE A 310 1.21 -5.69 -3.24
C ILE A 310 1.92 -6.20 -1.98
N LYS A 311 1.22 -6.98 -1.14
CA LYS A 311 1.79 -7.48 0.13
C LYS A 311 3.00 -8.40 -0.08
N TYR A 312 3.02 -9.23 -1.14
CA TYR A 312 4.18 -10.07 -1.46
C TYR A 312 5.39 -9.22 -1.86
N VAL A 313 5.19 -8.14 -2.62
CA VAL A 313 6.27 -7.20 -2.97
C VAL A 313 6.77 -6.47 -1.73
N GLU A 314 5.89 -5.92 -0.89
CA GLU A 314 6.26 -5.21 0.34
C GLU A 314 7.01 -6.11 1.33
N ASN A 315 6.47 -7.29 1.67
CA ASN A 315 7.15 -8.25 2.57
C ASN A 315 8.48 -8.77 1.98
N GLY A 316 8.50 -9.11 0.68
CA GLY A 316 9.69 -9.69 0.05
C GLY A 316 10.84 -8.70 -0.14
N ALA A 317 10.53 -7.42 -0.41
CA ALA A 317 11.51 -6.35 -0.47
C ALA A 317 12.01 -5.96 0.93
N LEU A 318 11.11 -5.89 1.93
CA LEU A 318 11.50 -5.67 3.33
C LEU A 318 12.47 -6.76 3.82
N ASN A 319 12.16 -8.04 3.56
CA ASN A 319 13.04 -9.15 3.95
C ASN A 319 14.34 -9.19 3.12
N ALA A 320 14.34 -8.75 1.86
CA ALA A 320 15.57 -8.53 1.09
C ALA A 320 16.48 -7.46 1.73
N ARG A 321 15.89 -6.32 2.15
CA ARG A 321 16.63 -5.24 2.84
C ARG A 321 17.20 -5.72 4.17
N ARG A 322 16.40 -6.46 4.95
CA ARG A 322 16.80 -7.07 6.23
C ARG A 322 17.96 -8.04 6.06
N LEU A 323 17.99 -8.86 5.00
CA LEU A 323 19.14 -9.70 4.66
C LEU A 323 20.39 -8.88 4.35
N ARG A 324 20.27 -7.81 3.55
CA ARG A 324 21.38 -6.90 3.20
C ARG A 324 21.93 -6.08 4.37
N ALA A 325 21.22 -6.01 5.49
CA ALA A 325 21.69 -5.34 6.71
C ALA A 325 22.64 -6.21 7.56
N GLY A 326 22.85 -7.49 7.20
CA GLY A 326 23.78 -8.39 7.88
C GLY A 326 25.04 -8.69 7.05
N ASN A 327 26.14 -9.00 7.73
CA ASN A 327 27.43 -9.34 7.13
C ASN A 327 27.54 -10.85 6.81
N TYR A 328 26.48 -11.47 6.29
CA TYR A 328 26.43 -12.93 6.07
C TYR A 328 26.38 -13.27 4.58
N ASP A 329 27.32 -14.10 4.12
CA ASP A 329 27.35 -14.63 2.75
C ASP A 329 26.38 -15.81 2.59
N TYR A 330 25.10 -15.48 2.41
CA TYR A 330 24.07 -16.46 2.01
C TYR A 330 24.12 -16.72 0.49
N GLU A 331 23.83 -17.97 0.09
CA GLU A 331 23.58 -18.28 -1.32
C GLU A 331 22.39 -17.45 -1.83
N ALA A 332 22.62 -16.60 -2.83
CA ALA A 332 21.61 -15.66 -3.30
C ALA A 332 20.40 -16.42 -3.89
N PRO A 333 19.16 -16.08 -3.49
CA PRO A 333 17.98 -16.75 -4.02
C PRO A 333 17.86 -16.49 -5.53
N ASN A 334 17.24 -17.44 -6.24
CA ASN A 334 16.96 -17.26 -7.66
C ASN A 334 16.17 -15.96 -7.89
N LYS A 335 16.55 -15.24 -8.95
CA LYS A 335 15.93 -13.97 -9.32
C LYS A 335 14.46 -14.15 -9.70
N PHE A 336 13.68 -13.09 -9.53
CA PHE A 336 12.25 -13.05 -9.86
C PHE A 336 12.00 -13.45 -11.33
N SER A 337 12.85 -13.00 -12.25
CA SER A 337 12.86 -13.38 -13.66
C SER A 337 12.91 -14.89 -13.90
N VAL A 338 13.65 -15.66 -13.08
CA VAL A 338 13.70 -17.13 -13.17
C VAL A 338 12.33 -17.74 -12.84
N TYR A 339 11.68 -17.27 -11.78
CA TYR A 339 10.35 -17.75 -11.38
C TYR A 339 9.26 -17.32 -12.36
N LEU A 340 9.33 -16.08 -12.87
CA LEU A 340 8.39 -15.56 -13.86
C LEU A 340 8.47 -16.36 -15.18
N ARG A 341 9.66 -16.56 -15.75
CA ARG A 341 9.85 -17.34 -16.99
C ARG A 341 9.37 -18.78 -16.83
N LYS A 342 9.65 -19.41 -15.68
CA LYS A 342 9.19 -20.76 -15.33
C LYS A 342 7.65 -20.84 -15.27
N ALA A 343 7.00 -19.87 -14.63
CA ALA A 343 5.53 -19.81 -14.53
C ALA A 343 4.85 -19.48 -15.87
N LEU A 344 5.48 -18.64 -16.70
CA LEU A 344 5.03 -18.34 -18.04
C LEU A 344 5.24 -19.51 -19.03
N GLN A 345 6.05 -20.51 -18.68
CA GLN A 345 6.38 -21.68 -19.54
C GLN A 345 6.87 -21.26 -20.93
N LEU A 346 7.72 -20.24 -20.99
CA LEU A 346 8.28 -19.73 -22.24
C LEU A 346 9.20 -20.80 -22.85
N LYS A 347 8.78 -21.35 -24.00
CA LYS A 347 9.68 -21.97 -24.98
C LYS A 347 10.16 -20.87 -25.92
N ASP A 348 11.40 -20.97 -26.39
CA ASP A 348 12.12 -19.86 -27.03
C ASP A 348 11.37 -19.24 -28.21
N GLY A 349 10.96 -17.97 -28.04
CA GLY A 349 10.24 -17.18 -29.05
C GLY A 349 9.20 -16.24 -28.47
N CYS A 350 8.86 -15.19 -29.22
CA CYS A 350 7.81 -14.21 -28.87
C CYS A 350 6.40 -14.82 -29.02
N SER A 351 6.05 -15.73 -28.11
CA SER A 351 4.72 -16.35 -28.03
C SER A 351 3.74 -15.45 -27.27
N PHE A 352 2.53 -15.30 -27.79
CA PHE A 352 1.47 -14.50 -27.17
C PHE A 352 0.96 -15.14 -25.87
N ILE A 353 0.81 -14.32 -24.84
CA ILE A 353 0.42 -14.72 -23.48
C ILE A 353 -0.95 -14.11 -23.14
N GLY A 354 -1.89 -14.92 -22.65
CA GLY A 354 -3.18 -14.42 -22.18
C GLY A 354 -3.07 -13.63 -20.86
N ALA A 355 -3.93 -12.62 -20.67
CA ALA A 355 -3.81 -11.65 -19.57
C ALA A 355 -3.89 -12.32 -18.19
N GLN A 356 -4.79 -13.29 -18.01
CA GLN A 356 -4.90 -14.05 -16.76
C GLN A 356 -3.63 -14.85 -16.44
N LYS A 357 -2.90 -15.33 -17.46
CA LYS A 357 -1.63 -16.03 -17.27
C LYS A 357 -0.52 -15.06 -16.85
N ILE A 358 -0.47 -13.86 -17.44
CA ILE A 358 0.47 -12.81 -17.00
C ILE A 358 0.24 -12.49 -15.52
N ILE A 359 -0.99 -12.15 -15.11
CA ILE A 359 -1.31 -11.78 -13.72
C ILE A 359 -0.92 -12.89 -12.75
N ARG A 360 -1.38 -14.14 -12.99
CA ARG A 360 -1.08 -15.28 -12.11
C ARG A 360 0.41 -15.62 -12.04
N SER A 361 1.16 -15.47 -13.13
CA SER A 361 2.60 -15.71 -13.12
C SER A 361 3.37 -14.60 -12.38
N MET A 362 2.92 -13.34 -12.44
CA MET A 362 3.47 -12.25 -11.62
C MET A 362 3.19 -12.48 -10.13
N GLU A 363 1.95 -12.85 -9.76
CA GLU A 363 1.59 -13.19 -8.38
C GLU A 363 2.41 -14.36 -7.83
N TYR A 364 2.51 -15.47 -8.57
CA TYR A 364 3.30 -16.64 -8.20
C TYR A 364 4.79 -16.31 -8.02
N ALA A 365 5.38 -15.52 -8.93
CA ALA A 365 6.79 -15.16 -8.86
C ALA A 365 7.08 -14.24 -7.66
N CYS A 366 6.24 -13.24 -7.41
CA CYS A 366 6.34 -12.39 -6.21
C CYS A 366 6.15 -13.18 -4.91
N GLU A 367 5.16 -14.08 -4.85
CA GLU A 367 4.93 -14.96 -3.69
C GLU A 367 6.16 -15.83 -3.40
N THR A 368 6.76 -16.40 -4.45
CA THR A 368 7.92 -17.28 -4.33
C THR A 368 9.15 -16.50 -3.87
N CYS A 369 9.43 -15.32 -4.43
CA CYS A 369 10.51 -14.46 -3.97
C CYS A 369 10.32 -14.01 -2.50
N ALA A 370 9.11 -13.62 -2.12
CA ALA A 370 8.82 -13.21 -0.74
C ALA A 370 9.03 -14.36 0.27
N LYS A 371 8.55 -15.56 -0.06
CA LYS A 371 8.76 -16.77 0.76
C LYS A 371 10.23 -17.15 0.86
N ASN A 372 10.99 -17.11 -0.24
CA ASN A 372 12.41 -17.41 -0.23
C ASN A 372 13.21 -16.42 0.63
N ASN A 373 12.96 -15.12 0.48
CA ASN A 373 13.63 -14.10 1.29
C ASN A 373 13.28 -14.23 2.79
N SER A 374 12.03 -14.56 3.11
CA SER A 374 11.59 -14.82 4.50
C SER A 374 12.17 -16.12 5.09
N SER A 375 12.37 -17.16 4.26
CA SER A 375 12.98 -18.43 4.68
C SER A 375 14.51 -18.31 4.86
N LEU A 376 15.20 -17.61 3.95
CA LEU A 376 16.64 -17.32 4.10
C LEU A 376 16.91 -16.46 5.34
N LEU A 377 16.11 -15.42 5.57
CA LEU A 377 16.26 -14.59 6.76
C LEU A 377 15.98 -15.37 8.05
N PHE A 378 15.05 -16.32 8.03
CA PHE A 378 14.81 -17.23 9.16
C PHE A 378 15.92 -18.28 9.33
N ARG A 379 16.57 -18.73 8.24
CA ARG A 379 17.77 -19.58 8.33
C ARG A 379 18.90 -18.88 9.07
N CYS A 380 19.15 -17.60 8.79
CA CYS A 380 20.12 -16.79 9.55
C CYS A 380 19.72 -16.57 11.02
N VAL A 381 18.42 -16.69 11.37
CA VAL A 381 17.95 -16.69 12.77
C VAL A 381 18.19 -18.04 13.46
N LEU A 382 18.14 -19.16 12.72
CA LEU A 382 18.42 -20.51 13.25
C LEU A 382 19.92 -20.80 13.40
N GLU A 383 20.79 -19.99 12.81
CA GLU A 383 22.23 -20.25 12.80
C GLU A 383 22.88 -20.18 14.20
N ASN A 384 23.84 -21.09 14.40
CA ASN A 384 24.55 -21.31 15.66
C ASN A 384 23.63 -21.64 16.88
N ASP A 385 22.42 -22.19 16.63
CA ASP A 385 21.39 -22.51 17.62
C ASP A 385 20.93 -21.33 18.51
N THR A 386 21.32 -20.11 18.14
CA THR A 386 21.15 -18.88 18.94
C THR A 386 19.69 -18.59 19.28
N LEU A 387 18.75 -18.92 18.39
CA LEU A 387 17.31 -18.80 18.66
C LEU A 387 16.90 -19.59 19.91
N SER A 388 17.39 -20.84 20.04
CA SER A 388 17.03 -21.70 21.16
C SER A 388 17.56 -21.19 22.50
N GLN A 389 18.70 -20.50 22.49
CA GLN A 389 19.26 -19.81 23.65
C GLN A 389 18.46 -18.55 23.98
N VAL A 390 18.27 -17.64 23.02
CA VAL A 390 17.56 -16.36 23.24
C VAL A 390 16.13 -16.57 23.74
N LEU A 391 15.40 -17.57 23.21
CA LEU A 391 14.06 -17.88 23.68
C LEU A 391 14.06 -18.44 25.12
N LYS A 392 15.04 -19.27 25.50
CA LYS A 392 15.21 -19.75 26.90
C LYS A 392 15.64 -18.65 27.86
N GLU A 393 16.50 -17.72 27.42
CA GLU A 393 16.87 -16.52 28.20
C GLU A 393 15.61 -15.67 28.46
N ILE A 394 14.78 -15.41 27.45
CA ILE A 394 13.52 -14.66 27.60
C ILE A 394 12.51 -15.40 28.50
N GLU A 395 12.32 -16.71 28.31
CA GLU A 395 11.44 -17.51 29.18
C GLU A 395 11.91 -17.49 30.64
N SER A 396 13.23 -17.49 30.87
CA SER A 396 13.80 -17.45 32.21
C SER A 396 13.74 -16.06 32.86
N VAL A 397 13.92 -14.99 32.08
CA VAL A 397 13.84 -13.59 32.57
C VAL A 397 12.42 -13.17 32.91
N TYR A 398 11.41 -13.64 32.17
CA TYR A 398 10.01 -13.26 32.40
C TYR A 398 9.19 -14.29 33.19
N THR A 399 9.60 -15.56 33.22
CA THR A 399 8.88 -16.67 33.90
C THR A 399 9.77 -17.67 34.63
N GLY A 400 11.08 -17.42 34.74
CA GLY A 400 11.99 -18.29 35.49
C GLY A 400 12.12 -17.90 36.97
N PHE A 401 13.07 -18.56 37.64
CA PHE A 401 13.42 -18.26 39.04
C PHE A 401 13.98 -16.84 39.21
N ALA A 402 14.60 -16.25 38.19
CA ALA A 402 15.18 -14.91 38.23
C ALA A 402 14.19 -13.82 38.68
N VAL A 403 12.90 -13.92 38.33
CA VAL A 403 11.87 -12.97 38.80
C VAL A 403 11.60 -13.11 40.30
N ARG A 404 11.68 -14.34 40.82
CA ARG A 404 11.46 -14.62 42.25
C ARG A 404 12.67 -14.21 43.08
N GLU A 405 13.87 -14.54 42.63
CA GLU A 405 15.13 -14.07 43.23
C GLU A 405 15.23 -12.53 43.19
N MET A 406 14.81 -11.89 42.09
CA MET A 406 14.75 -10.42 41.99
C MET A 406 13.73 -9.83 42.98
N ALA A 407 12.54 -10.43 43.12
CA ALA A 407 11.54 -9.97 44.08
C ALA A 407 12.01 -10.18 45.53
N PHE A 408 12.74 -11.26 45.83
CA PHE A 408 13.33 -11.50 47.14
C PHE A 408 14.50 -10.55 47.44
N ASP A 409 15.39 -10.28 46.49
CA ASP A 409 16.44 -9.27 46.68
C ASP A 409 15.87 -7.85 46.82
N LEU A 410 14.75 -7.53 46.16
CA LEU A 410 14.08 -6.22 46.24
C LEU A 410 13.22 -6.02 47.49
N PHE A 411 12.47 -7.04 47.94
CA PHE A 411 11.42 -6.92 48.97
C PHE A 411 11.55 -7.92 50.14
N GLY A 412 12.50 -8.85 50.06
CA GLY A 412 12.57 -10.04 50.91
C GLY A 412 12.48 -9.73 52.40
N ALA A 413 11.59 -10.45 53.08
CA ALA A 413 11.21 -10.21 54.47
C ALA A 413 12.38 -10.22 55.49
N THR A 414 13.54 -10.78 55.12
CA THR A 414 14.75 -10.90 55.94
C THR A 414 15.89 -9.93 55.54
N ARG A 415 15.68 -9.02 54.57
CA ARG A 415 16.76 -8.15 54.05
C ARG A 415 17.21 -7.09 55.06
N THR A 416 18.52 -6.87 55.15
CA THR A 416 19.16 -5.98 56.14
C THR A 416 19.46 -4.57 55.63
N SER A 417 19.43 -4.33 54.31
CA SER A 417 19.70 -3.02 53.69
C SER A 417 18.40 -2.32 53.26
N PRO A 418 18.23 -1.00 53.53
CA PRO A 418 17.08 -0.24 53.05
C PRO A 418 17.26 0.33 51.63
N HIS A 419 18.51 0.52 51.18
CA HIS A 419 18.81 1.00 49.83
C HIS A 419 18.87 -0.19 48.85
N PHE A 420 18.13 -0.10 47.75
CA PHE A 420 18.17 -1.07 46.65
C PHE A 420 18.43 -0.36 45.32
N ASN A 421 19.13 -1.04 44.41
CA ASN A 421 19.30 -0.61 43.03
C ASN A 421 18.75 -1.71 42.13
N ILE A 422 17.64 -1.41 41.43
CA ILE A 422 16.88 -2.37 40.60
C ILE A 422 17.79 -3.06 39.55
N VAL A 423 18.80 -2.35 39.03
CA VAL A 423 19.76 -2.91 38.06
C VAL A 423 20.66 -3.96 38.72
N MET A 424 21.19 -3.66 39.91
CA MET A 424 22.01 -4.62 40.68
C MET A 424 21.18 -5.83 41.13
N SER A 425 19.94 -5.60 41.60
CA SER A 425 19.04 -6.69 42.01
C SER A 425 18.69 -7.63 40.86
N PHE A 426 18.51 -7.11 39.64
CA PHE A 426 18.34 -7.93 38.44
C PHE A 426 19.61 -8.70 38.07
N GLN A 427 20.79 -8.05 38.10
CA GLN A 427 22.06 -8.72 37.80
C GLN A 427 22.37 -9.84 38.82
N ASN A 428 22.12 -9.59 40.11
CA ASN A 428 22.22 -10.59 41.17
C ASN A 428 21.25 -11.76 40.95
N SER A 429 19.98 -11.48 40.61
CA SER A 429 18.97 -12.54 40.41
C SER A 429 19.28 -13.46 39.24
N LEU A 430 19.91 -12.93 38.18
CA LEU A 430 20.43 -13.72 37.06
C LEU A 430 21.60 -14.60 37.48
N LEU A 431 22.58 -14.08 38.21
CA LEU A 431 23.71 -14.86 38.73
C LEU A 431 23.25 -15.99 39.67
N LEU A 432 22.31 -15.70 40.58
CA LEU A 432 21.69 -16.70 41.46
C LEU A 432 20.88 -17.75 40.68
N SER A 433 20.28 -17.37 39.55
CA SER A 433 19.59 -18.28 38.63
C SER A 433 20.54 -19.06 37.70
N GLY A 434 21.86 -18.95 37.89
CA GLY A 434 22.87 -19.71 37.14
C GLY A 434 23.26 -19.13 35.78
N PHE A 435 22.93 -17.87 35.48
CA PHE A 435 23.35 -17.22 34.23
C PHE A 435 24.82 -16.80 34.28
N PRO A 436 25.64 -17.12 33.25
CA PRO A 436 27.00 -16.59 33.14
C PRO A 436 27.01 -15.06 32.96
N LEU A 437 28.09 -14.43 33.43
CA LEU A 437 28.32 -12.97 33.36
C LEU A 437 28.10 -12.39 31.95
N GLU A 438 28.51 -13.14 30.91
CA GLU A 438 28.37 -12.81 29.49
C GLU A 438 26.92 -12.58 29.01
N ILE A 439 25.92 -13.01 29.77
CA ILE A 439 24.51 -12.75 29.49
C ILE A 439 24.03 -11.47 30.16
N LEU A 440 24.61 -11.04 31.28
CA LEU A 440 24.22 -9.80 31.97
C LEU A 440 24.31 -8.58 31.04
N ASP A 441 25.41 -8.46 30.29
CA ASP A 441 25.63 -7.36 29.35
C ASP A 441 24.64 -7.37 28.18
N ARG A 442 24.00 -8.50 27.89
CA ARG A 442 22.98 -8.65 26.83
C ARG A 442 21.61 -8.10 27.25
N TRP A 443 21.42 -7.65 28.48
CA TRP A 443 20.14 -7.14 28.97
C TRP A 443 20.28 -5.71 29.50
N ASP A 444 19.41 -4.80 29.05
CA ASP A 444 19.27 -3.47 29.59
C ASP A 444 18.11 -3.41 30.59
N VAL A 445 18.33 -2.70 31.71
CA VAL A 445 17.32 -2.41 32.72
C VAL A 445 17.20 -0.90 32.89
N CYS A 446 16.03 -0.36 32.58
CA CYS A 446 15.68 1.04 32.75
C CYS A 446 14.57 1.17 33.81
N CYS A 447 14.73 2.10 34.75
CA CYS A 447 13.67 2.51 35.66
C CYS A 447 13.83 4.01 35.97
N ALA A 448 13.05 4.85 35.28
CA ALA A 448 13.28 6.30 35.27
C ALA A 448 12.82 7.02 36.55
N SER A 449 11.86 6.46 37.27
CA SER A 449 11.27 7.02 38.50
C SER A 449 11.73 6.33 39.78
N GLY A 450 12.44 5.19 39.67
CA GLY A 450 12.68 4.27 40.78
C GLY A 450 11.47 3.40 41.18
N LEU A 451 10.31 3.56 40.53
CA LEU A 451 9.08 2.82 40.85
C LEU A 451 8.95 1.52 40.03
N LEU A 452 8.37 0.49 40.67
CA LEU A 452 8.07 -0.81 40.04
C LEU A 452 7.26 -0.70 38.75
N ASP A 453 6.27 0.20 38.74
CA ASP A 453 5.36 0.39 37.61
C ASP A 453 6.06 0.93 36.34
N ASP A 454 7.31 1.42 36.44
CA ASP A 454 8.11 1.95 35.33
C ASP A 454 9.29 1.06 34.90
N ILE A 455 9.51 -0.10 35.55
CA ILE A 455 10.63 -1.01 35.21
C ILE A 455 10.49 -1.51 33.76
N VAL A 456 11.54 -1.33 32.95
CA VAL A 456 11.68 -1.83 31.59
C VAL A 456 12.94 -2.68 31.50
N ILE A 457 12.78 -3.98 31.24
CA ILE A 457 13.86 -4.92 30.97
C ILE A 457 13.83 -5.26 29.47
N LYS A 458 14.96 -5.21 28.76
CA LYS A 458 15.05 -5.52 27.32
C LYS A 458 16.29 -6.34 26.95
N PRO A 459 16.19 -7.34 26.07
CA PRO A 459 17.36 -7.99 25.49
C PRO A 459 17.96 -7.14 24.36
N LYS A 460 19.30 -7.08 24.29
CA LYS A 460 20.09 -6.49 23.19
C LYS A 460 20.14 -7.47 22.02
N LEU A 461 19.08 -7.48 21.22
CA LEU A 461 19.00 -8.34 20.06
C LEU A 461 19.82 -7.76 18.90
N SER A 462 20.88 -8.47 18.51
CA SER A 462 21.61 -8.20 17.28
C SER A 462 20.79 -8.56 16.04
N TRP A 463 21.29 -8.19 14.87
CA TRP A 463 20.89 -8.84 13.63
C TRP A 463 21.15 -10.37 13.73
N PRO A 464 20.27 -11.25 13.20
CA PRO A 464 18.94 -10.97 12.64
C PRO A 464 17.78 -11.05 13.66
N MET A 465 18.06 -11.40 14.93
CA MET A 465 17.07 -11.63 15.99
C MET A 465 16.12 -10.45 16.22
N CYS A 466 16.62 -9.22 16.08
CA CYS A 466 15.84 -7.99 16.19
C CYS A 466 14.65 -7.88 15.23
N TYR A 467 14.61 -8.68 14.15
CA TYR A 467 13.47 -8.73 13.22
C TYR A 467 12.43 -9.80 13.58
N LEU A 468 12.78 -10.80 14.40
CA LEU A 468 11.82 -11.81 14.88
C LEU A 468 11.08 -11.32 16.12
N ILE A 469 11.82 -10.82 17.11
CA ILE A 469 11.27 -10.52 18.44
C ILE A 469 11.04 -9.00 18.53
N GLU A 470 9.83 -8.59 18.16
CA GLU A 470 9.46 -7.17 18.11
C GLU A 470 9.38 -6.52 19.51
N ASP A 471 9.77 -5.25 19.59
CA ASP A 471 9.60 -4.37 20.77
C ASP A 471 8.20 -4.47 21.40
N LYS A 472 7.17 -4.66 20.57
CA LYS A 472 5.78 -4.80 21.01
C LYS A 472 5.58 -6.01 21.92
N LEU A 473 6.20 -7.16 21.62
CA LEU A 473 6.13 -8.36 22.48
C LEU A 473 6.88 -8.11 23.80
N ILE A 474 8.08 -7.51 23.72
CA ILE A 474 8.87 -7.16 24.90
C ILE A 474 8.12 -6.17 25.81
N SER A 475 7.38 -5.22 25.24
CA SER A 475 6.55 -4.29 26.02
C SER A 475 5.44 -4.99 26.81
N THR A 476 4.76 -5.98 26.20
CA THR A 476 3.71 -6.76 26.86
C THR A 476 4.29 -7.71 27.91
N LEU A 477 5.45 -8.31 27.65
CA LEU A 477 6.17 -9.12 28.65
C LEU A 477 6.57 -8.29 29.88
N ASN A 478 6.98 -7.03 29.70
CA ASN A 478 7.22 -6.10 30.81
C ASN A 478 5.94 -5.78 31.60
N LEU A 479 4.78 -5.65 30.96
CA LEU A 479 3.51 -5.50 31.69
C LEU A 479 3.17 -6.76 32.51
N CYS A 480 3.45 -7.96 31.99
CA CYS A 480 3.32 -9.21 32.75
C CYS A 480 4.28 -9.27 33.94
N LEU A 481 5.54 -8.82 33.76
CA LEU A 481 6.56 -8.76 34.81
C LEU A 481 6.16 -7.82 35.94
N ARG A 482 5.74 -6.58 35.64
CA ARG A 482 5.30 -5.59 36.64
C ARG A 482 4.13 -6.09 37.47
N PHE A 483 3.16 -6.74 36.83
CA PHE A 483 2.01 -7.35 37.50
C PHE A 483 2.44 -8.48 38.45
N LEU A 484 3.36 -9.35 38.02
CA LEU A 484 3.92 -10.42 38.86
C LEU A 484 4.76 -9.87 40.02
N LEU A 485 5.61 -8.86 39.80
CA LEU A 485 6.40 -8.21 40.85
C LEU A 485 5.51 -7.56 41.91
N ARG A 486 4.38 -6.92 41.55
CA ARG A 486 3.41 -6.37 42.51
C ARG A 486 2.72 -7.44 43.36
N LEU A 487 2.46 -8.62 42.80
CA LEU A 487 1.96 -9.77 43.56
C LEU A 487 3.01 -10.29 44.55
N LEU A 488 4.27 -10.44 44.12
CA LEU A 488 5.37 -10.92 44.96
C LEU A 488 5.74 -9.93 46.07
N GLN A 489 5.81 -8.63 45.79
CA GLN A 489 6.00 -7.58 46.79
C GLN A 489 4.94 -7.66 47.90
N ALA A 490 3.68 -7.85 47.53
CA ALA A 490 2.59 -7.99 48.50
C ALA A 490 2.63 -9.31 49.29
N GLN A 491 3.25 -10.36 48.76
CA GLN A 491 3.49 -11.60 49.51
C GLN A 491 4.64 -11.43 50.51
N GLU A 492 5.76 -10.82 50.11
CA GLU A 492 6.89 -10.55 51.00
C GLU A 492 6.53 -9.56 52.13
N ALA A 493 5.70 -8.55 51.86
CA ALA A 493 5.11 -7.67 52.87
C ALA A 493 4.38 -8.47 53.98
N LEU A 494 3.57 -9.46 53.60
CA LEU A 494 2.88 -10.33 54.56
C LEU A 494 3.81 -11.34 55.24
N SER A 495 4.88 -11.78 54.57
CA SER A 495 5.93 -12.61 55.17
C SER A 495 6.72 -11.84 56.24
N ALA A 496 7.05 -10.57 56.00
CA ALA A 496 7.68 -9.69 56.99
C ALA A 496 6.82 -9.56 58.25
N VAL A 497 5.53 -9.21 58.10
CA VAL A 497 4.60 -9.14 59.23
C VAL A 497 4.50 -10.47 59.98
N ARG A 498 4.53 -11.61 59.30
CA ARG A 498 4.53 -12.94 59.96
C ARG A 498 5.78 -13.19 60.79
N ILE A 499 6.95 -12.79 60.32
CA ILE A 499 8.24 -12.91 61.04
C ILE A 499 8.24 -11.98 62.25
N ASP A 500 7.92 -10.69 62.05
CA ASP A 500 7.87 -9.67 63.11
C ASP A 500 6.85 -10.06 64.20
N LEU A 501 5.67 -10.57 63.80
CA LEU A 501 4.61 -11.04 64.70
C LEU A 501 4.99 -12.29 65.51
N ALA A 502 5.89 -13.13 64.99
CA ALA A 502 6.43 -14.30 65.69
C ALA A 502 7.51 -13.92 66.71
N ALA A 503 8.32 -12.89 66.42
CA ALA A 503 9.32 -12.36 67.35
C ALA A 503 8.71 -11.52 68.48
N THR A 504 7.63 -10.79 68.19
CA THR A 504 6.94 -9.90 69.15
C THR A 504 6.31 -10.67 70.30
N LYS A 505 6.51 -10.24 71.55
CA LYS A 505 5.98 -10.94 72.76
C LYS A 505 4.63 -10.41 73.24
N GLU A 506 4.43 -9.10 73.23
CA GLU A 506 3.19 -8.43 73.67
C GLU A 506 2.58 -7.66 72.50
N LEU A 507 1.25 -7.64 72.41
CA LEU A 507 0.51 -7.04 71.30
C LEU A 507 -0.74 -6.34 71.82
N SER A 508 -0.99 -5.12 71.33
CA SER A 508 -2.22 -4.35 71.58
C SER A 508 -3.48 -4.98 70.97
N ILE A 509 -3.34 -5.98 70.10
CA ILE A 509 -4.40 -6.64 69.34
C ILE A 509 -4.36 -8.16 69.53
N SER A 510 -5.53 -8.80 69.50
CA SER A 510 -5.65 -10.26 69.37
C SER A 510 -4.86 -10.79 68.16
N ARG A 511 -3.72 -11.45 68.43
CA ARG A 511 -2.87 -12.15 67.46
C ARG A 511 -3.66 -13.05 66.49
N GLN A 512 -4.73 -13.68 66.96
CA GLN A 512 -5.62 -14.50 66.12
C GLN A 512 -6.31 -13.67 65.03
N ARG A 513 -6.85 -12.48 65.35
CA ARG A 513 -7.53 -11.61 64.37
C ARG A 513 -6.57 -11.10 63.30
N LEU A 514 -5.35 -10.72 63.68
CA LEU A 514 -4.32 -10.28 62.74
C LEU A 514 -3.84 -11.44 61.84
N ASN A 515 -3.59 -12.63 62.41
CA ASN A 515 -3.31 -13.84 61.62
C ASN A 515 -4.43 -14.18 60.63
N HIS A 516 -5.70 -14.04 61.02
CA HIS A 516 -6.82 -14.21 60.08
C HIS A 516 -6.79 -13.18 58.95
N LEU A 517 -6.55 -11.89 59.22
CA LEU A 517 -6.41 -10.87 58.17
C LEU A 517 -5.27 -11.21 57.19
N ILE A 518 -4.08 -11.53 57.71
CA ILE A 518 -2.92 -11.91 56.91
C ILE A 518 -3.24 -13.12 56.02
N CYS A 519 -3.86 -14.18 56.55
CA CYS A 519 -4.20 -15.36 55.76
C CYS A 519 -5.31 -15.10 54.73
N PHE A 520 -6.30 -14.24 55.03
CA PHE A 520 -7.35 -13.85 54.08
C PHE A 520 -6.83 -12.98 52.93
N ILE A 521 -5.72 -12.24 53.10
CA ILE A 521 -5.02 -11.53 52.00
C ILE A 521 -4.06 -12.48 51.26
N ALA A 522 -3.29 -13.29 51.99
CA ALA A 522 -2.27 -14.16 51.41
C ALA A 522 -2.87 -15.22 50.47
N GLN A 523 -3.96 -15.90 50.86
CA GLN A 523 -4.58 -16.97 50.06
C GLN A 523 -4.91 -16.53 48.62
N PRO A 524 -5.64 -15.41 48.37
CA PRO A 524 -5.87 -14.92 47.01
C PRO A 524 -4.61 -14.46 46.29
N LEU A 525 -3.68 -13.78 46.95
CA LEU A 525 -2.44 -13.33 46.30
C LEU A 525 -1.55 -14.50 45.84
N THR A 526 -1.40 -15.55 46.66
CA THR A 526 -0.65 -16.75 46.31
C THR A 526 -1.31 -17.48 45.13
N ALA A 527 -2.59 -17.83 45.24
CA ALA A 527 -3.32 -18.53 44.19
C ALA A 527 -3.29 -17.79 42.84
N ILE A 528 -3.45 -16.46 42.86
CA ILE A 528 -3.39 -15.61 41.66
C ILE A 528 -1.98 -15.60 41.06
N SER A 529 -0.93 -15.50 41.89
CA SER A 529 0.45 -15.55 41.42
C SER A 529 0.81 -16.90 40.79
N GLU A 530 0.34 -18.02 41.36
CA GLU A 530 0.59 -19.36 40.86
C GLU A 530 -0.14 -19.62 39.53
N ILE A 531 -1.43 -19.26 39.43
CA ILE A 531 -2.20 -19.34 38.18
C ILE A 531 -1.53 -18.50 37.09
N PHE A 532 -1.17 -17.25 37.39
CA PHE A 532 -0.59 -16.34 36.42
C PHE A 532 0.79 -16.81 35.96
N PHE A 533 1.68 -17.17 36.89
CA PHE A 533 3.03 -17.67 36.60
C PHE A 533 2.98 -18.94 35.75
N THR A 534 2.23 -19.96 36.18
CA THR A 534 2.15 -21.26 35.50
C THR A 534 1.53 -21.13 34.10
N HIS A 535 0.52 -20.27 33.94
CA HIS A 535 -0.08 -20.02 32.63
C HIS A 535 0.83 -19.21 31.70
N LEU A 536 1.50 -18.18 32.22
CA LEU A 536 2.45 -17.36 31.46
C LEU A 536 3.60 -18.22 30.94
N GLN A 537 4.17 -19.06 31.81
CA GLN A 537 5.22 -20.01 31.44
C GLN A 537 4.73 -20.99 30.38
N ALA A 538 3.62 -21.69 30.62
CA ALA A 538 3.09 -22.69 29.69
C ALA A 538 2.71 -22.12 28.30
N MET A 539 2.32 -20.84 28.21
CA MET A 539 2.17 -20.16 26.92
C MET A 539 3.50 -19.89 26.24
N LEU A 540 4.51 -19.39 26.97
CA LEU A 540 5.83 -19.08 26.43
C LEU A 540 6.52 -20.34 25.92
N THR A 541 6.67 -21.38 26.76
CA THR A 541 7.33 -22.64 26.36
C THR A 541 6.67 -23.23 25.10
N LYS A 542 5.33 -23.25 25.05
CA LYS A 542 4.56 -23.78 23.91
C LYS A 542 4.72 -22.94 22.64
N LYS A 543 4.74 -21.61 22.76
CA LYS A 543 4.86 -20.71 21.60
C LYS A 543 6.29 -20.63 21.08
N PHE A 544 7.28 -20.66 21.96
CA PHE A 544 8.69 -20.67 21.61
C PHE A 544 9.11 -21.98 20.93
N ALA A 545 8.56 -23.13 21.33
CA ALA A 545 8.71 -24.38 20.58
C ALA A 545 8.20 -24.26 19.12
N LEU A 546 6.98 -23.76 18.93
CA LEU A 546 6.39 -23.55 17.59
C LEU A 546 7.15 -22.51 16.74
N VAL A 547 7.78 -21.52 17.38
CA VAL A 547 8.68 -20.57 16.71
C VAL A 547 9.94 -21.29 16.21
N ALA A 548 10.56 -22.16 17.02
CA ALA A 548 11.72 -22.94 16.60
C ALA A 548 11.40 -23.95 15.46
N GLU A 549 10.18 -24.45 15.38
CA GLU A 549 9.70 -25.35 14.31
C GLU A 549 9.29 -24.63 13.00
N SER A 550 9.34 -23.29 12.95
CA SER A 550 8.91 -22.49 11.79
C SER A 550 9.87 -22.62 10.58
N LYS A 551 9.40 -22.25 9.37
CA LYS A 551 10.20 -22.36 8.13
C LYS A 551 10.46 -21.01 7.45
N THR A 552 9.74 -19.97 7.88
CA THR A 552 9.84 -18.59 7.39
C THR A 552 9.70 -17.61 8.55
N LEU A 553 10.28 -16.43 8.42
CA LEU A 553 10.14 -15.37 9.43
C LEU A 553 8.67 -14.94 9.58
N ASP A 554 7.92 -14.94 8.47
CA ASP A 554 6.49 -14.64 8.41
C ASP A 554 5.62 -15.60 9.24
N GLU A 555 6.00 -16.87 9.37
CA GLU A 555 5.31 -17.86 10.23
C GLU A 555 5.67 -17.64 11.70
N ALA A 556 6.97 -17.52 11.99
CA ALA A 556 7.48 -17.32 13.34
C ALA A 556 6.96 -16.02 13.98
N GLN A 557 6.94 -14.92 13.22
CA GLN A 557 6.36 -13.65 13.64
C GLN A 557 4.88 -13.80 13.99
N ARG A 558 4.05 -14.48 13.18
CA ARG A 558 2.61 -14.68 13.48
C ARG A 558 2.36 -15.48 14.75
N ILE A 559 3.24 -16.42 15.07
CA ILE A 559 3.16 -17.19 16.32
C ILE A 559 3.46 -16.29 17.53
N LEU A 560 4.41 -15.35 17.38
CA LEU A 560 4.71 -14.31 18.38
C LEU A 560 3.66 -13.20 18.45
N GLU A 561 3.02 -12.82 17.34
CA GLU A 561 1.86 -11.92 17.33
C GLU A 561 0.67 -12.52 18.11
N ASP A 562 0.35 -13.79 17.87
CA ASP A 562 -0.71 -14.50 18.58
C ASP A 562 -0.38 -14.69 20.07
N LEU A 563 0.87 -15.01 20.42
CA LEU A 563 1.35 -14.96 21.80
C LEU A 563 1.11 -13.57 22.41
N ASN A 564 1.58 -12.51 21.75
CA ASN A 564 1.44 -11.13 22.22
C ASN A 564 -0.02 -10.73 22.42
N MET A 565 -0.93 -11.16 21.54
CA MET A 565 -2.37 -10.95 21.70
C MET A 565 -2.93 -11.68 22.93
N HIS A 566 -2.51 -12.92 23.21
CA HIS A 566 -2.91 -13.65 24.43
C HIS A 566 -2.35 -12.97 25.70
N LEU A 567 -1.07 -12.58 25.70
CA LEU A 567 -0.44 -11.86 26.82
C LEU A 567 -1.15 -10.53 27.10
N THR A 568 -1.39 -9.72 26.05
CA THR A 568 -2.10 -8.44 26.14
C THR A 568 -3.49 -8.63 26.73
N ASN A 569 -4.20 -9.69 26.35
CA ASN A 569 -5.52 -10.01 26.90
C ASN A 569 -5.50 -10.29 28.41
N LEU A 570 -4.41 -10.80 28.98
CA LEU A 570 -4.30 -11.08 30.41
C LEU A 570 -4.06 -9.82 31.24
N VAL A 571 -3.16 -8.92 30.78
CA VAL A 571 -2.75 -7.72 31.54
C VAL A 571 -3.63 -6.49 31.31
N THR A 572 -4.48 -6.47 30.28
CA THR A 572 -5.35 -5.31 30.00
C THR A 572 -6.57 -5.27 30.92
N LYS A 573 -6.78 -4.12 31.59
CA LYS A 573 -7.93 -3.81 32.44
C LYS A 573 -9.22 -3.53 31.64
N ASN A 574 -9.67 -4.50 30.84
CA ASN A 574 -10.84 -4.38 29.98
C ASN A 574 -12.02 -5.26 30.46
N GLY A 575 -13.22 -4.70 30.51
CA GLY A 575 -14.45 -5.43 30.87
C GLY A 575 -14.37 -6.10 32.25
N THR A 576 -14.79 -7.37 32.34
CA THR A 576 -14.71 -8.14 33.60
C THR A 576 -13.29 -8.32 34.13
N ARG A 577 -12.26 -8.26 33.26
CA ARG A 577 -10.85 -8.34 33.69
C ARG A 577 -10.42 -7.10 34.47
N ALA A 578 -11.03 -5.93 34.23
CA ALA A 578 -10.80 -4.74 35.06
C ALA A 578 -11.16 -5.02 36.52
N LEU A 579 -12.31 -5.65 36.77
CA LEU A 579 -12.77 -6.00 38.13
C LEU A 579 -11.82 -6.98 38.83
N ILE A 580 -11.28 -7.97 38.10
CA ILE A 580 -10.25 -8.89 38.63
C ILE A 580 -8.98 -8.12 38.99
N HIS A 581 -8.45 -7.32 38.05
CA HIS A 581 -7.24 -6.52 38.26
C HIS A 581 -7.38 -5.50 39.40
N ASP A 582 -8.54 -4.88 39.56
CA ASP A 582 -8.79 -3.89 40.61
C ASP A 582 -9.02 -4.55 41.98
N ALA A 583 -9.62 -5.76 42.04
CA ALA A 583 -9.66 -6.56 43.26
C ALA A 583 -8.25 -6.98 43.70
N ILE A 584 -7.41 -7.43 42.76
CA ILE A 584 -6.00 -7.76 43.00
C ILE A 584 -5.21 -6.54 43.47
N THR A 585 -5.37 -5.40 42.78
CA THR A 585 -4.74 -4.11 43.13
C THR A 585 -5.00 -3.80 44.61
N LYS A 586 -6.27 -3.79 45.04
CA LYS A 586 -6.64 -3.56 46.45
C LYS A 586 -6.05 -4.57 47.42
N LEU A 587 -5.95 -5.85 47.05
CA LEU A 587 -5.37 -6.88 47.93
C LEU A 587 -3.87 -6.67 48.13
N CYS A 588 -3.13 -6.30 47.08
CA CYS A 588 -1.74 -5.85 47.19
C CYS A 588 -1.59 -4.59 48.06
N ASP A 589 -2.49 -3.63 47.87
CA ASP A 589 -2.47 -2.36 48.62
C ASP A 589 -2.78 -2.58 50.12
N ARG A 590 -3.69 -3.51 50.46
CA ARG A 590 -3.94 -3.89 51.87
C ARG A 590 -2.80 -4.73 52.47
N ALA A 591 -2.09 -5.53 51.68
CA ALA A 591 -0.92 -6.26 52.17
C ALA A 591 0.19 -5.30 52.64
N THR A 592 0.55 -4.34 51.79
CA THR A 592 1.57 -3.32 52.08
C THR A 592 1.12 -2.32 53.15
N GLU A 593 -0.18 -1.98 53.21
CA GLU A 593 -0.72 -1.17 54.31
C GLU A 593 -0.67 -1.88 55.68
N VAL A 594 -0.94 -3.20 55.72
CA VAL A 594 -0.81 -4.00 56.95
C VAL A 594 0.64 -4.04 57.43
N GLU A 595 1.59 -4.21 56.50
CA GLU A 595 3.03 -4.14 56.81
C GLU A 595 3.44 -2.79 57.39
N LEU A 596 3.12 -1.69 56.70
CA LEU A 596 3.51 -0.35 57.12
C LEU A 596 2.89 0.04 58.47
N ARG A 597 1.59 -0.23 58.69
CA ARG A 597 0.94 0.06 59.98
C ARG A 597 1.47 -0.80 61.12
N PHE A 598 1.86 -2.06 60.85
CA PHE A 598 2.45 -2.95 61.85
C PHE A 598 3.85 -2.49 62.26
N ARG A 599 4.71 -2.14 61.29
CA ARG A 599 6.06 -1.61 61.53
C ARG A 599 6.09 -0.25 62.25
N MET A 600 5.00 0.52 62.16
CA MET A 600 4.84 1.80 62.89
C MET A 600 4.10 1.68 64.23
N ASP A 601 3.61 0.48 64.60
CA ASP A 601 2.74 0.22 65.76
C ASP A 601 1.46 1.10 65.82
N ILE A 602 0.87 1.39 64.65
CA ILE A 602 -0.37 2.19 64.49
C ILE A 602 -1.55 1.30 64.09
N VAL A 603 -1.50 -0.01 64.39
CA VAL A 603 -2.61 -0.91 64.13
C VAL A 603 -3.62 -0.80 65.28
N SER A 604 -4.89 -0.49 64.98
CA SER A 604 -5.98 -0.64 65.96
C SER A 604 -6.88 -1.83 65.64
N VAL A 605 -7.61 -2.32 66.65
CA VAL A 605 -8.62 -3.39 66.47
C VAL A 605 -9.68 -3.00 65.43
N ARG A 606 -10.01 -1.70 65.34
CA ARG A 606 -10.97 -1.18 64.38
C ARG A 606 -10.44 -1.23 62.95
N ASP A 607 -9.17 -0.88 62.72
CA ASP A 607 -8.55 -0.96 61.40
C ASP A 607 -8.54 -2.41 60.89
N VAL A 608 -8.19 -3.37 61.75
CA VAL A 608 -8.23 -4.81 61.39
C VAL A 608 -9.63 -5.26 60.99
N GLU A 609 -10.69 -4.79 61.67
CA GLU A 609 -12.07 -5.09 61.30
C GLU A 609 -12.54 -4.40 60.00
N GLU A 610 -12.11 -3.16 59.74
CA GLU A 610 -12.43 -2.45 58.49
C GLU A 610 -11.67 -3.05 57.29
N MET A 611 -10.39 -3.41 57.47
CA MET A 611 -9.61 -4.16 56.47
C MET A 611 -10.21 -5.55 56.19
N LEU A 612 -10.57 -6.32 57.22
CA LEU A 612 -11.20 -7.64 57.05
C LEU A 612 -12.50 -7.57 56.22
N LYS A 613 -13.31 -6.50 56.35
CA LYS A 613 -14.51 -6.29 55.52
C LYS A 613 -14.17 -6.08 54.05
N VAL A 614 -13.14 -5.28 53.75
CA VAL A 614 -12.66 -5.04 52.38
C VAL A 614 -12.08 -6.34 51.79
N VAL A 615 -11.18 -7.00 52.50
CA VAL A 615 -10.50 -8.21 52.02
C VAL A 615 -11.49 -9.34 51.73
N ARG A 616 -12.49 -9.54 52.60
CA ARG A 616 -13.58 -10.51 52.34
C ARG A 616 -14.35 -10.15 51.07
N ARG A 617 -14.80 -8.89 50.93
CA ARG A 617 -15.52 -8.43 49.73
C ARG A 617 -14.76 -8.70 48.44
N GLU A 618 -13.47 -8.37 48.39
CA GLU A 618 -12.66 -8.57 47.17
C GLU A 618 -12.34 -10.06 46.94
N LYS A 619 -12.17 -10.88 48.00
CA LYS A 619 -12.07 -12.35 47.87
C LYS A 619 -13.37 -12.97 47.33
N ASP A 620 -14.52 -12.59 47.88
CA ASP A 620 -15.84 -13.08 47.44
C ASP A 620 -16.15 -12.66 45.99
N LEU A 621 -15.72 -11.45 45.60
CA LEU A 621 -15.77 -10.96 44.22
C LEU A 621 -14.91 -11.82 43.28
N LEU A 622 -13.68 -12.17 43.67
CA LEU A 622 -12.81 -13.05 42.88
C LEU A 622 -13.38 -14.47 42.72
N VAL A 623 -14.00 -15.03 43.77
CA VAL A 623 -14.73 -16.32 43.70
C VAL A 623 -15.94 -16.22 42.77
N GLY A 624 -16.70 -15.13 42.84
CA GLY A 624 -17.85 -14.87 41.95
C GLY A 624 -17.44 -14.70 40.49
N LEU A 625 -16.35 -13.96 40.24
CA LEU A 625 -15.80 -13.78 38.89
C LEU A 625 -15.26 -15.10 38.33
N GLY A 626 -14.53 -15.89 39.13
CA GLY A 626 -14.07 -17.23 38.75
C GLY A 626 -15.19 -18.20 38.39
N ARG A 627 -16.34 -18.15 39.09
CA ARG A 627 -17.56 -18.90 38.71
C ARG A 627 -18.14 -18.45 37.36
N SER A 628 -18.08 -17.15 37.07
CA SER A 628 -18.71 -16.56 35.87
C SER A 628 -17.89 -16.72 34.58
N MET A 629 -16.56 -16.82 34.68
CA MET A 629 -15.64 -16.76 33.53
C MET A 629 -15.25 -18.15 33.00
N HIS A 630 -16.25 -19.02 32.81
CA HIS A 630 -16.04 -20.43 32.45
C HIS A 630 -15.22 -20.60 31.16
N GLY A 631 -14.15 -21.40 31.22
CA GLY A 631 -13.21 -21.61 30.12
C GLY A 631 -12.00 -20.67 30.13
N THR A 632 -11.87 -19.78 31.11
CA THR A 632 -10.67 -18.96 31.33
C THR A 632 -9.82 -19.47 32.50
N ILE A 633 -8.56 -19.02 32.60
CA ILE A 633 -7.67 -19.35 33.73
C ILE A 633 -8.24 -18.97 35.10
N PHE A 634 -9.10 -17.93 35.13
CA PHE A 634 -9.70 -17.43 36.36
C PHE A 634 -10.74 -18.39 36.96
N ASN A 635 -11.15 -19.45 36.24
CA ASN A 635 -11.88 -20.58 36.82
C ASN A 635 -11.15 -21.16 38.05
N LEU A 636 -9.81 -21.21 38.02
CA LEU A 636 -8.99 -21.78 39.08
C LEU A 636 -9.05 -20.97 40.38
N LEU A 637 -9.53 -19.72 40.35
CA LEU A 637 -9.82 -18.94 41.56
C LEU A 637 -10.95 -19.54 42.40
N GLN A 638 -11.90 -20.27 41.80
CA GLN A 638 -12.97 -20.89 42.58
C GLN A 638 -12.45 -22.00 43.52
N PRO A 639 -11.77 -23.07 43.05
CA PRO A 639 -11.32 -24.17 43.91
C PRO A 639 -10.15 -23.81 44.83
N LEU A 640 -9.41 -22.72 44.58
CA LEU A 640 -8.27 -22.29 45.43
C LEU A 640 -8.66 -21.29 46.53
N LEU A 641 -9.85 -20.68 46.44
CA LEU A 641 -10.32 -19.64 47.37
C LEU A 641 -11.53 -20.03 48.22
N ILE A 642 -12.23 -21.12 47.89
CA ILE A 642 -13.24 -21.74 48.77
C ILE A 642 -12.51 -22.47 49.91
#